data_AF-A0A959IQ21-F1
#
_entry.id   AF-A0A959IQ21-F1
#
_cell.length_a   1.000
_cell.length_b   1.000
_cell.length_c   1.000
_cell.angle_alpha   90.00
_cell.angle_beta   90.00
_cell.angle_gamma   90.00
#
_symmetry.space_group_name_H-M   'P 1'
#
loop_
_entity.id
_entity.type
_entity.pdbx_description
1 polymer ?
#
loop_
_entity_poly.entity_id
_entity_poly.type
_entity_poly.pdbx_seq_one_letter_code
_entity_poly.pdbx_strand_id
1 'polypeptide(L)'
;NVPLVYAGVPRQRKLLEMMDGRENPDLAPHWNYLDVTDLNSDTAVVSSQLYQSFSRGSYGLADIAQVGMGRLRDYFSAILDSDSGKEPTPRQRAEYAILNYYFDVEKDFYFSIPLVMFGEFDGIMHFVYTEADARNVKPRSLGGLIRSSSAMLETQALEWDLVGRNPEKSKAILMPLDPGFYKNVNRNPILRELEFEKYYRRYLGFYQARIHFNDDIIHSKVYRPYLRTAIISIMIDSFAHNVSAHSLVALNWWFKQRAENLRGRLAEHTGDVAELREIVNEYLPDGFERDRLFELLSPWIRGLFVKDADPAYDLVNFPGPLAREVQPLLKFLMQKGAFWSGIARDNHFGGESASLFEVLWTDFVNNPLYLGTIAKSEDIHRVRIRVILYEPFSLASINEEMPCHRPKKVLLEGEFIEIDLEHQRPAMETDEHGQVFLPCRDGRRFYCDAYPELRELSDFVRPGFDYPLVKQILEECELFFPGEVVGRHAFFTLLENEIRNVKHYKGAALRKIQEEGLELVLSLQEAPVRHDVGGDKALCRLGVWINTPANMELSDGTLLLQHKFAALREGIMDPETFAPRLGGGFQDKLCAGMLFNNRFQRVQNGDESEMRDRTDDTDRDRHFYPWIIPASGPADNPHQDIEFNFLAFRQWENFLACYDHSFGYLKKYFYVWKAADVRSIHSAGDADFIWDNLARFRFVGLNGPEDQQRELFDLVRAQGVLRIIKGGGSLPPGRDERLTHAYDRWLPTWLGDEPFNLQLRVDRAMAGAFHFRPGAEQRLTYWPEWQMDDAPRASVSATLTIDLAHGGESTDPQLLRYRSHGVYKKYFLPALEPGKALSSKAAARMAELFEVLATRITIFDSRIYYRIRHQERRQTLEEQLFLQIRDESTPRTSDNWLSEWEEQKAGILASAHFMVLHLSFIEKILLTKYNDHEEFADENIGLFIQEEIIPHVTHDDGTVRDNFILVITTGRGRSKWWTRLNEHESYQSFRRFTVFRPVESIISAVEDAINRKDDIELKYNLVKVMFGS
;
A
#
# COMPACT_ATOMS: atom_id res chain seq x y z
N ASN A 1 -1.20 43.29 -35.24
CA ASN A 1 -1.18 42.51 -33.99
C ASN A 1 -2.40 42.87 -33.15
N VAL A 2 -3.55 42.26 -33.45
CA VAL A 2 -4.75 42.41 -32.61
C VAL A 2 -4.75 41.24 -31.62
N PRO A 3 -4.70 41.48 -30.30
CA PRO A 3 -4.76 40.40 -29.31
C PRO A 3 -6.19 39.86 -29.21
N LEU A 4 -6.38 38.65 -29.75
CA LEU A 4 -7.39 37.60 -29.44
C LEU A 4 -8.73 38.05 -28.78
N VAL A 5 -9.83 37.87 -29.52
CA VAL A 5 -11.22 38.04 -29.08
C VAL A 5 -11.86 36.66 -28.85
N TYR A 6 -11.51 36.00 -27.75
CA TYR A 6 -12.34 34.92 -27.16
C TYR A 6 -11.93 34.74 -25.68
N ALA A 7 -12.48 35.57 -24.80
CA ALA A 7 -12.21 35.49 -23.36
C ALA A 7 -13.37 36.10 -22.52
N GLY A 8 -14.61 35.93 -23.00
CA GLY A 8 -15.80 36.42 -22.33
C GLY A 8 -15.90 37.95 -22.28
N VAL A 9 -16.97 38.42 -21.63
CA VAL A 9 -17.29 39.84 -21.41
C VAL A 9 -16.13 40.62 -20.74
N PRO A 10 -15.36 40.06 -19.78
CA PRO A 10 -14.28 40.80 -19.12
C PRO A 10 -13.15 41.22 -20.07
N ARG A 11 -12.79 40.37 -21.04
CA ARG A 11 -11.75 40.72 -22.02
C ARG A 11 -12.24 41.73 -23.04
N GLN A 12 -13.50 41.62 -23.49
CA GLN A 12 -14.11 42.58 -24.40
C GLN A 12 -14.13 43.98 -23.77
N ARG A 13 -14.53 44.06 -22.50
CA ARG A 13 -14.46 45.29 -21.69
C ARG A 13 -13.06 45.88 -21.68
N LYS A 14 -12.06 45.07 -21.31
CA LYS A 14 -10.66 45.53 -21.29
C LYS A 14 -10.19 46.05 -22.66
N LEU A 15 -10.55 45.40 -23.76
CA LEU A 15 -10.15 45.83 -25.09
C LEU A 15 -10.77 47.17 -25.48
N LEU A 16 -12.07 47.37 -25.23
CA LEU A 16 -12.76 48.62 -25.55
C LEU A 16 -12.30 49.76 -24.63
N GLU A 17 -12.12 49.51 -23.33
CA GLU A 17 -11.57 50.49 -22.40
C GLU A 17 -10.11 50.86 -22.73
N MET A 18 -9.32 49.92 -23.25
CA MET A 18 -7.97 50.21 -23.77
C MET A 18 -7.99 51.08 -25.03
N MET A 19 -9.01 50.97 -25.89
CA MET A 19 -9.14 51.83 -27.08
C MET A 19 -9.33 53.30 -26.69
N ASP A 20 -10.09 53.57 -25.64
CA ASP A 20 -10.40 54.93 -25.18
C ASP A 20 -9.44 55.43 -24.06
N GLY A 21 -8.60 54.54 -23.56
CA GLY A 21 -7.55 54.80 -22.57
C GLY A 21 -8.06 55.06 -21.15
N ARG A 22 -9.35 54.81 -20.86
CA ARG A 22 -10.00 55.06 -19.55
C ARG A 22 -11.15 54.08 -19.32
N GLU A 23 -11.38 53.69 -18.07
CA GLU A 23 -12.59 52.97 -17.66
C GLU A 23 -13.78 53.94 -17.53
N ASN A 24 -14.96 53.55 -18.01
CA ASN A 24 -16.19 54.31 -17.80
C ASN A 24 -17.08 53.62 -16.74
N PRO A 25 -17.21 54.18 -15.52
CA PRO A 25 -18.03 53.61 -14.45
C PRO A 25 -19.51 53.44 -14.83
N ASP A 26 -20.03 54.30 -15.71
CA ASP A 26 -21.45 54.28 -16.12
C ASP A 26 -21.79 53.05 -16.97
N LEU A 27 -20.78 52.41 -17.59
CA LEU A 27 -20.95 51.17 -18.35
C LEU A 27 -20.85 49.92 -17.48
N ALA A 28 -20.36 50.02 -16.24
CA ALA A 28 -20.14 48.86 -15.37
C ALA A 28 -21.41 48.03 -15.11
N PRO A 29 -22.61 48.61 -14.89
CA PRO A 29 -23.83 47.83 -14.74
C PRO A 29 -24.17 47.00 -15.99
N HIS A 30 -23.91 47.53 -17.18
CA HIS A 30 -24.15 46.86 -18.45
C HIS A 30 -23.15 45.73 -18.68
N TRP A 31 -21.86 45.96 -18.39
CA TRP A 31 -20.84 44.93 -18.44
C TRP A 31 -21.12 43.79 -17.47
N ASN A 32 -21.45 44.11 -16.22
CA ASN A 32 -21.79 43.10 -15.21
C ASN A 32 -23.03 42.31 -15.61
N TYR A 33 -24.05 42.98 -16.18
CA TYR A 33 -25.24 42.31 -16.68
C TYR A 33 -24.90 41.29 -17.77
N LEU A 34 -24.07 41.66 -18.75
CA LEU A 34 -23.66 40.74 -19.82
C LEU A 34 -22.82 39.57 -19.30
N ASP A 35 -21.99 39.79 -18.26
CA ASP A 35 -21.11 38.77 -17.70
C ASP A 35 -21.89 37.69 -16.90
N VAL A 36 -22.98 38.06 -16.24
CA VAL A 36 -23.79 37.14 -15.40
C VAL A 36 -25.02 36.55 -16.10
N THR A 37 -25.33 36.97 -17.33
CA THR A 37 -26.53 36.53 -18.06
C THR A 37 -26.17 35.53 -19.15
N ASP A 38 -26.61 34.27 -18.97
CA ASP A 38 -26.40 33.18 -19.92
C ASP A 38 -27.03 33.46 -21.30
N LEU A 39 -26.32 33.05 -22.35
CA LEU A 39 -26.71 33.22 -23.75
C LEU A 39 -27.59 32.04 -24.18
N ASN A 40 -28.92 32.19 -24.09
CA ASN A 40 -29.84 31.15 -24.54
C ASN A 40 -30.07 31.27 -26.06
N SER A 41 -30.00 30.15 -26.80
CA SER A 41 -30.07 30.13 -28.28
C SER A 41 -31.34 30.77 -28.83
N ASP A 42 -32.42 30.76 -28.06
CA ASP A 42 -33.72 31.29 -28.48
C ASP A 42 -33.83 32.82 -28.30
N THR A 43 -32.87 33.43 -27.58
CA THR A 43 -32.84 34.88 -27.27
C THR A 43 -31.82 35.67 -28.10
N ALA A 44 -30.94 35.00 -28.85
CA ALA A 44 -29.94 35.63 -29.70
C ALA A 44 -30.56 36.05 -31.05
N VAL A 45 -30.71 37.36 -31.27
CA VAL A 45 -31.50 37.93 -32.39
C VAL A 45 -30.90 37.62 -33.77
N VAL A 46 -29.57 37.72 -33.92
CA VAL A 46 -28.88 37.51 -35.21
C VAL A 46 -28.10 36.19 -35.24
N SER A 47 -27.43 35.85 -34.14
CA SER A 47 -26.50 34.72 -34.07
C SER A 47 -27.19 33.36 -34.23
N SER A 48 -28.36 33.15 -33.63
CA SER A 48 -29.06 31.85 -33.66
C SER A 48 -29.58 31.49 -35.05
N GLN A 49 -30.16 32.46 -35.75
CA GLN A 49 -30.69 32.26 -37.10
C GLN A 49 -29.57 32.02 -38.12
N LEU A 50 -28.48 32.79 -38.02
CA LEU A 50 -27.30 32.60 -38.87
C LEU A 50 -26.62 31.28 -38.59
N TYR A 51 -26.45 30.90 -37.32
CA TYR A 51 -25.91 29.60 -36.92
C TYR A 51 -26.71 28.45 -37.55
N GLN A 52 -28.02 28.42 -37.34
CA GLN A 52 -28.86 27.36 -37.91
C GLN A 52 -28.79 27.30 -39.44
N SER A 53 -28.72 28.46 -40.09
CA SER A 53 -28.66 28.55 -41.55
C SER A 53 -27.30 28.08 -42.11
N PHE A 54 -26.20 28.43 -41.46
CA PHE A 54 -24.86 27.94 -41.84
C PHE A 54 -24.72 26.44 -41.57
N SER A 55 -25.16 25.96 -40.39
CA SER A 55 -25.10 24.54 -40.03
C SER A 55 -25.93 23.66 -40.96
N ARG A 56 -27.10 24.12 -41.42
CA ARG A 56 -27.95 23.41 -42.40
C ARG A 56 -27.44 23.49 -43.84
N GLY A 57 -26.42 24.31 -44.11
CA GLY A 57 -25.87 24.51 -45.45
C GLY A 57 -26.78 25.31 -46.38
N SER A 58 -27.64 26.17 -45.84
CA SER A 58 -28.55 27.02 -46.61
C SER A 58 -27.84 28.15 -47.38
N TYR A 59 -26.58 28.44 -47.03
CA TYR A 59 -25.76 29.51 -47.60
C TYR A 59 -24.38 28.98 -47.99
N GLY A 60 -23.82 29.51 -49.09
CA GLY A 60 -22.42 29.35 -49.50
C GLY A 60 -21.52 30.49 -49.01
N LEU A 61 -20.23 30.44 -49.35
CA LEU A 61 -19.26 31.44 -48.88
C LEU A 61 -19.57 32.85 -49.43
N ALA A 62 -20.07 32.94 -50.66
CA ALA A 62 -20.42 34.20 -51.31
C ALA A 62 -21.61 34.90 -50.64
N ASP A 63 -22.52 34.13 -50.05
CA ASP A 63 -23.75 34.64 -49.44
C ASP A 63 -23.49 35.32 -48.08
N ILE A 64 -22.37 34.99 -47.41
CA ILE A 64 -22.01 35.53 -46.10
C ILE A 64 -21.93 37.06 -46.12
N ALA A 65 -21.43 37.65 -47.20
CA ALA A 65 -21.36 39.11 -47.34
C ALA A 65 -22.75 39.77 -47.42
N GLN A 66 -23.77 39.03 -47.84
CA GLN A 66 -25.14 39.53 -47.95
C GLN A 66 -25.95 39.28 -46.68
N VAL A 67 -25.80 38.10 -46.05
CA VAL A 67 -26.64 37.70 -44.91
C VAL A 67 -25.99 37.98 -43.56
N GLY A 68 -24.66 38.08 -43.51
CA GLY A 68 -23.89 38.27 -42.29
C GLY A 68 -23.50 39.72 -42.01
N MET A 69 -23.73 40.66 -42.93
CA MET A 69 -23.32 42.07 -42.82
C MET A 69 -24.52 43.00 -42.68
N GLY A 70 -24.42 43.99 -41.80
CA GLY A 70 -25.48 44.98 -41.58
C GLY A 70 -24.97 46.24 -40.87
N ARG A 71 -25.85 47.25 -40.73
CA ARG A 71 -25.55 48.43 -39.91
C ARG A 71 -25.93 48.15 -38.46
N LEU A 72 -25.19 48.71 -37.50
CA LEU A 72 -25.54 48.61 -36.09
C LEU A 72 -26.93 49.20 -35.81
N ARG A 73 -27.30 50.28 -36.52
CA ARG A 73 -28.64 50.87 -36.49
C ARG A 73 -29.74 49.83 -36.68
N ASP A 74 -29.59 48.94 -37.65
CA ASP A 74 -30.61 47.94 -37.98
C ASP A 74 -30.75 46.91 -36.86
N TYR A 75 -29.63 46.55 -36.21
CA TYR A 75 -29.63 45.65 -35.05
C TYR A 75 -30.32 46.27 -33.83
N PHE A 76 -30.15 47.59 -33.64
CA PHE A 76 -30.71 48.36 -32.53
C PHE A 76 -32.00 49.12 -32.88
N SER A 77 -32.66 48.80 -33.99
CA SER A 77 -33.86 49.53 -34.45
C SER A 77 -35.00 49.53 -33.42
N ALA A 78 -35.10 48.47 -32.60
CA ALA A 78 -36.06 48.37 -31.50
C ALA A 78 -35.81 49.40 -30.36
N ILE A 79 -34.61 49.97 -30.28
CA ILE A 79 -34.24 51.02 -29.32
C ILE A 79 -34.32 52.40 -29.97
N LEU A 80 -33.90 52.50 -31.23
CA LEU A 80 -33.75 53.77 -31.95
C LEU A 80 -35.06 54.27 -32.58
N ASP A 81 -35.90 53.37 -33.08
CA ASP A 81 -37.13 53.72 -33.80
C ASP A 81 -38.36 53.38 -32.93
N SER A 82 -39.07 54.42 -32.48
CA SER A 82 -40.27 54.29 -31.61
C SER A 82 -41.45 53.57 -32.27
N ASP A 83 -41.46 53.49 -33.61
CA ASP A 83 -42.52 52.87 -34.42
C ASP A 83 -42.15 51.46 -34.92
N SER A 84 -41.03 50.88 -34.48
CA SER A 84 -40.52 49.59 -34.97
C SER A 84 -41.37 48.36 -34.58
N GLY A 85 -42.31 48.51 -33.64
CA GLY A 85 -43.23 47.44 -33.20
C GLY A 85 -42.54 46.26 -32.47
N LYS A 86 -41.24 46.34 -32.18
CA LYS A 86 -40.46 45.31 -31.49
C LYS A 86 -39.93 45.86 -30.17
N GLU A 87 -40.17 45.18 -29.06
CA GLU A 87 -39.55 45.56 -27.79
C GLU A 87 -38.08 45.10 -27.73
N PRO A 88 -37.12 45.97 -27.37
CA PRO A 88 -35.73 45.59 -27.28
C PRO A 88 -35.47 44.77 -26.02
N THR A 89 -34.78 43.64 -26.21
CA THR A 89 -34.45 42.72 -25.11
C THR A 89 -33.52 43.41 -24.08
N PRO A 90 -33.55 43.00 -22.80
CA PRO A 90 -32.63 43.54 -21.79
C PRO A 90 -31.15 43.44 -22.19
N ARG A 91 -30.79 42.36 -22.88
CA ARG A 91 -29.44 42.16 -23.44
C ARG A 91 -29.10 43.18 -24.53
N GLN A 92 -30.00 43.40 -25.50
CA GLN A 92 -29.81 44.43 -26.52
C GLN A 92 -29.67 45.83 -25.91
N ARG A 93 -30.37 46.13 -24.81
CA ARG A 93 -30.21 47.42 -24.10
C ARG A 93 -28.83 47.57 -23.47
N ALA A 94 -28.29 46.50 -22.88
CA ALA A 94 -26.94 46.50 -22.33
C ALA A 94 -25.86 46.58 -23.43
N GLU A 95 -26.01 45.83 -24.51
CA GLU A 95 -25.13 45.90 -25.68
C GLU A 95 -25.17 47.29 -26.34
N TYR A 96 -26.35 47.90 -26.45
CA TYR A 96 -26.51 49.25 -26.99
C TYR A 96 -25.79 50.30 -26.13
N ALA A 97 -25.96 50.25 -24.80
CA ALA A 97 -25.30 51.21 -23.91
C ALA A 97 -23.77 51.15 -24.04
N ILE A 98 -23.21 49.95 -24.19
CA ILE A 98 -21.77 49.74 -24.39
C ILE A 98 -21.34 50.18 -25.79
N LEU A 99 -21.96 49.66 -26.84
CA LEU A 99 -21.52 49.91 -28.22
C LEU A 99 -21.76 51.36 -28.64
N ASN A 100 -22.84 52.01 -28.20
CA ASN A 100 -23.09 53.42 -28.47
C ASN A 100 -22.06 54.36 -27.82
N TYR A 101 -21.34 53.90 -26.80
CA TYR A 101 -20.24 54.66 -26.22
C TYR A 101 -18.97 54.58 -27.08
N TYR A 102 -18.64 53.40 -27.62
CA TYR A 102 -17.39 53.16 -28.34
C TYR A 102 -17.50 53.28 -29.88
N PHE A 103 -18.72 53.26 -30.43
CA PHE A 103 -19.01 53.23 -31.87
C PHE A 103 -20.16 54.18 -32.20
N ASP A 104 -20.19 54.69 -33.43
CA ASP A 104 -21.32 55.46 -33.96
C ASP A 104 -22.40 54.48 -34.43
N VAL A 105 -23.32 54.09 -33.53
CA VAL A 105 -24.34 53.08 -33.82
C VAL A 105 -25.21 53.43 -35.03
N GLU A 106 -25.37 54.71 -35.38
CA GLU A 106 -26.14 55.10 -36.56
C GLU A 106 -25.42 54.81 -37.88
N LYS A 107 -24.07 54.88 -37.89
CA LYS A 107 -23.26 54.81 -39.12
C LYS A 107 -22.43 53.54 -39.24
N ASP A 108 -21.96 53.01 -38.12
CA ASP A 108 -21.03 51.90 -38.06
C ASP A 108 -21.70 50.56 -38.39
N PHE A 109 -20.86 49.59 -38.75
CA PHE A 109 -21.27 48.34 -39.35
C PHE A 109 -20.86 47.15 -38.49
N TYR A 110 -21.51 46.02 -38.73
CA TYR A 110 -21.06 44.73 -38.24
C TYR A 110 -21.02 43.70 -39.36
N PHE A 111 -20.14 42.72 -39.22
CA PHE A 111 -20.19 41.50 -40.00
C PHE A 111 -20.06 40.26 -39.12
N SER A 112 -20.73 39.19 -39.52
CA SER A 112 -20.86 37.95 -38.77
C SER A 112 -20.35 36.82 -39.63
N ILE A 113 -19.38 36.06 -39.12
CA ILE A 113 -18.85 34.88 -39.80
C ILE A 113 -19.08 33.61 -38.97
N PRO A 114 -19.23 32.45 -39.63
CA PRO A 114 -19.28 31.19 -38.93
C PRO A 114 -17.97 30.91 -38.20
N LEU A 115 -18.11 30.37 -37.00
CA LEU A 115 -17.03 29.75 -36.25
C LEU A 115 -17.01 28.26 -36.57
N VAL A 116 -15.88 27.77 -37.11
CA VAL A 116 -15.72 26.35 -37.46
C VAL A 116 -14.73 25.73 -36.49
N MET A 117 -15.11 24.63 -35.87
CA MET A 117 -14.26 23.84 -34.98
C MET A 117 -14.36 22.37 -35.41
N PHE A 118 -13.24 21.74 -35.78
CA PHE A 118 -13.18 20.35 -36.22
C PHE A 118 -14.29 20.00 -37.22
N GLY A 119 -14.43 20.78 -38.31
CA GLY A 119 -15.39 20.50 -39.37
C GLY A 119 -16.87 20.72 -39.04
N GLU A 120 -17.19 21.17 -37.83
CA GLU A 120 -18.54 21.54 -37.40
C GLU A 120 -18.63 23.05 -37.11
N PHE A 121 -19.84 23.60 -37.18
CA PHE A 121 -20.08 24.99 -36.80
C PHE A 121 -20.28 25.05 -35.29
N ASP A 122 -19.45 25.81 -34.58
CA ASP A 122 -19.48 25.94 -33.12
C ASP A 122 -20.17 27.24 -32.67
N GLY A 123 -20.36 28.19 -33.58
CA GLY A 123 -21.03 29.45 -33.29
C GLY A 123 -20.91 30.48 -34.38
N ILE A 124 -21.22 31.73 -34.03
CA ILE A 124 -21.06 32.91 -34.89
C ILE A 124 -20.13 33.90 -34.20
N MET A 125 -19.16 34.41 -34.94
CA MET A 125 -18.29 35.47 -34.47
C MET A 125 -18.66 36.79 -35.15
N HIS A 126 -18.93 37.80 -34.32
CA HIS A 126 -19.34 39.14 -34.76
C HIS A 126 -18.16 40.10 -34.68
N PHE A 127 -17.99 40.90 -35.73
CA PHE A 127 -17.02 41.99 -35.78
C PHE A 127 -17.75 43.30 -36.01
N VAL A 128 -17.49 44.28 -35.14
CA VAL A 128 -17.97 45.65 -35.29
C VAL A 128 -16.84 46.50 -35.85
N TYR A 129 -17.14 47.35 -36.83
CA TYR A 129 -16.16 48.18 -37.50
C TYR A 129 -16.75 49.52 -37.93
N THR A 130 -15.89 50.53 -38.03
CA THR A 130 -16.33 51.90 -38.32
C THR A 130 -16.69 52.10 -39.79
N GLU A 131 -17.49 53.13 -40.09
CA GLU A 131 -17.78 53.51 -41.48
C GLU A 131 -16.50 53.84 -42.29
N ALA A 132 -15.46 54.37 -41.65
CA ALA A 132 -14.17 54.62 -42.28
C ALA A 132 -13.47 53.32 -42.70
N ASP A 133 -13.56 52.28 -41.88
CA ASP A 133 -12.95 50.97 -42.12
C ASP A 133 -13.74 50.11 -43.14
N ALA A 134 -15.02 50.44 -43.37
CA ALA A 134 -15.88 49.71 -44.28
C ALA A 134 -15.33 49.58 -45.71
N ARG A 135 -14.55 50.57 -46.17
CA ARG A 135 -13.92 50.55 -47.50
C ARG A 135 -12.79 49.53 -47.63
N ASN A 136 -12.25 49.05 -46.51
CA ASN A 136 -11.12 48.12 -46.45
C ASN A 136 -11.55 46.65 -46.33
N VAL A 137 -12.81 46.38 -45.97
CA VAL A 137 -13.36 45.02 -45.84
C VAL A 137 -13.68 44.46 -47.23
N LYS A 138 -12.80 43.61 -47.77
CA LYS A 138 -13.05 42.92 -49.05
C LYS A 138 -13.73 41.56 -48.79
N PRO A 139 -14.86 41.24 -49.44
CA PRO A 139 -15.54 39.94 -49.30
C PRO A 139 -14.64 38.72 -49.57
N ARG A 140 -13.66 38.86 -50.49
CA ARG A 140 -12.67 37.82 -50.79
C ARG A 140 -11.76 37.44 -49.61
N SER A 141 -11.69 38.28 -48.57
CA SER A 141 -10.88 38.06 -47.37
C SER A 141 -11.59 37.21 -46.30
N LEU A 142 -12.92 37.04 -46.40
CA LEU A 142 -13.73 36.37 -45.39
C LEU A 142 -13.35 34.90 -45.21
N GLY A 143 -13.06 34.19 -46.31
CA GLY A 143 -12.62 32.80 -46.22
C GLY A 143 -11.27 32.61 -45.53
N GLY A 144 -10.36 33.58 -45.67
CA GLY A 144 -9.10 33.61 -44.91
C GLY A 144 -9.34 33.83 -43.43
N LEU A 145 -10.27 34.73 -43.08
CA LEU A 145 -10.63 35.01 -41.70
C LEU A 145 -11.30 33.80 -41.03
N ILE A 146 -12.25 33.13 -41.68
CA ILE A 146 -12.90 31.91 -41.17
C ILE A 146 -11.86 30.83 -40.87
N ARG A 147 -10.93 30.57 -41.81
CA ARG A 147 -9.87 29.55 -41.61
C ARG A 147 -8.90 29.93 -40.50
N SER A 148 -8.47 31.19 -40.43
CA SER A 148 -7.56 31.66 -39.38
C SER A 148 -8.22 31.58 -38.00
N SER A 149 -9.49 31.97 -37.88
CA SER A 149 -10.24 31.88 -36.64
C SER A 149 -10.50 30.44 -36.22
N SER A 150 -10.80 29.55 -37.18
CA SER A 150 -10.93 28.11 -36.95
C SER A 150 -9.62 27.51 -36.44
N ALA A 151 -8.50 27.75 -37.13
CA ALA A 151 -7.19 27.28 -36.71
C ALA A 151 -6.82 27.76 -35.30
N MET A 152 -7.14 29.02 -34.98
CA MET A 152 -6.91 29.61 -33.68
C MET A 152 -7.75 28.95 -32.58
N LEU A 153 -9.05 28.72 -32.82
CA LEU A 153 -9.92 28.02 -31.88
C LEU A 153 -9.52 26.58 -31.66
N GLU A 154 -9.18 25.86 -32.74
CA GLU A 154 -8.73 24.48 -32.65
C GLU A 154 -7.40 24.37 -31.92
N THR A 155 -6.46 25.29 -32.18
CA THR A 155 -5.20 25.36 -31.42
C THR A 155 -5.48 25.60 -29.95
N GLN A 156 -6.37 26.54 -29.60
CA GLN A 156 -6.78 26.75 -28.21
C GLN A 156 -7.51 25.55 -27.61
N ALA A 157 -8.33 24.84 -28.37
CA ALA A 157 -9.01 23.62 -27.91
C ALA A 157 -8.00 22.48 -27.67
N LEU A 158 -6.91 22.43 -28.44
CA LEU A 158 -5.80 21.49 -28.25
C LEU A 158 -4.84 21.94 -27.14
N GLU A 159 -4.73 23.24 -26.86
CA GLU A 159 -3.87 23.84 -25.83
C GLU A 159 -4.55 24.01 -24.46
N TRP A 160 -5.88 24.05 -24.41
CA TRP A 160 -6.62 23.97 -23.15
C TRP A 160 -6.29 22.62 -22.51
N ASP A 161 -5.43 22.67 -21.49
CA ASP A 161 -5.42 21.68 -20.42
C ASP A 161 -6.88 21.29 -20.15
N LEU A 162 -7.18 20.01 -20.02
CA LEU A 162 -8.46 19.47 -19.56
C LEU A 162 -8.73 19.90 -18.09
N VAL A 163 -8.61 21.20 -17.77
CA VAL A 163 -8.97 21.82 -16.50
C VAL A 163 -10.48 21.93 -16.45
N GLY A 164 -11.14 20.78 -16.31
CA GLY A 164 -12.58 20.66 -16.21
C GLY A 164 -13.14 19.48 -17.01
N ARG A 165 -14.09 18.77 -16.40
CA ARG A 165 -14.79 17.64 -17.01
C ARG A 165 -15.57 18.11 -18.25
N ASN A 166 -15.15 17.72 -19.46
CA ASN A 166 -16.00 17.80 -20.64
C ASN A 166 -15.71 16.68 -21.67
N PRO A 167 -16.30 15.47 -21.47
CA PRO A 167 -16.12 14.32 -22.35
C PRO A 167 -16.52 14.55 -23.82
N GLU A 168 -17.45 15.49 -24.07
CA GLU A 168 -17.93 15.79 -25.43
C GLU A 168 -16.85 16.48 -26.27
N LYS A 169 -16.02 17.35 -25.66
CA LYS A 169 -14.90 18.01 -26.35
C LYS A 169 -13.76 17.05 -26.69
N SER A 170 -13.53 16.02 -25.87
CA SER A 170 -12.55 14.96 -26.16
C SER A 170 -12.90 14.20 -27.44
N LYS A 171 -14.20 13.97 -27.72
CA LYS A 171 -14.65 13.30 -28.94
C LYS A 171 -14.47 14.18 -30.18
N ALA A 172 -14.72 15.49 -30.08
CA ALA A 172 -14.56 16.44 -31.19
C ALA A 172 -13.10 16.54 -31.67
N ILE A 173 -12.13 16.51 -30.74
CA ILE A 173 -10.69 16.55 -31.05
C ILE A 173 -10.24 15.31 -31.84
N LEU A 174 -10.90 14.16 -31.64
CA LEU A 174 -10.60 12.91 -32.34
C LEU A 174 -11.28 12.80 -33.71
N MET A 175 -12.25 13.67 -34.04
CA MET A 175 -13.02 13.59 -35.29
C MET A 175 -12.15 13.61 -36.56
N PRO A 176 -11.07 14.41 -36.68
CA PRO A 176 -10.21 14.38 -37.88
C PRO A 176 -9.55 13.01 -38.17
N LEU A 177 -9.54 12.10 -37.19
CA LEU A 177 -9.03 10.73 -37.32
C LEU A 177 -10.09 9.74 -37.81
N ASP A 178 -11.38 10.09 -37.77
CA ASP A 178 -12.49 9.22 -38.20
C ASP A 178 -12.60 9.19 -39.74
N PRO A 179 -12.65 8.02 -40.40
CA PRO A 179 -12.91 7.90 -41.84
C PRO A 179 -14.20 8.58 -42.32
N GLY A 180 -15.25 8.63 -41.48
CA GLY A 180 -16.54 9.25 -41.78
C GLY A 180 -16.53 10.78 -41.74
N PHE A 181 -15.56 11.38 -41.05
CA PHE A 181 -15.42 12.83 -40.85
C PHE A 181 -15.34 13.61 -42.16
N TYR A 182 -14.44 13.21 -43.05
CA TYR A 182 -14.18 13.90 -44.31
C TYR A 182 -15.40 13.90 -45.25
N LYS A 183 -16.28 12.90 -45.12
CA LYS A 183 -17.55 12.85 -45.85
C LYS A 183 -18.53 13.91 -45.36
N ASN A 184 -18.51 14.24 -44.06
CA ASN A 184 -19.37 15.26 -43.46
C ASN A 184 -18.87 16.67 -43.75
N VAL A 185 -17.56 16.92 -43.64
CA VAL A 185 -16.95 18.22 -43.97
C VAL A 185 -17.25 18.65 -45.40
N ASN A 186 -17.29 17.70 -46.34
CA ASN A 186 -17.58 17.99 -47.75
C ASN A 186 -19.06 18.23 -48.10
N ARG A 187 -20.00 17.99 -47.17
CA ARG A 187 -21.44 18.20 -47.44
C ARG A 187 -21.84 19.66 -47.35
N ASN A 188 -21.23 20.43 -46.45
CA ASN A 188 -21.59 21.83 -46.27
C ASN A 188 -20.91 22.72 -47.33
N PRO A 189 -21.65 23.61 -48.03
CA PRO A 189 -21.10 24.45 -49.09
C PRO A 189 -19.92 25.31 -48.64
N ILE A 190 -19.99 25.93 -47.46
CA ILE A 190 -18.95 26.82 -46.92
C ILE A 190 -17.67 26.02 -46.62
N LEU A 191 -17.79 24.88 -45.94
CA LEU A 191 -16.63 24.04 -45.58
C LEU A 191 -15.93 23.48 -46.83
N ARG A 192 -16.72 23.08 -47.83
CA ARG A 192 -16.22 22.58 -49.12
C ARG A 192 -15.52 23.68 -49.92
N GLU A 193 -16.13 24.87 -50.04
CA GLU A 193 -15.55 26.01 -50.77
C GLU A 193 -14.27 26.54 -50.11
N LEU A 194 -14.15 26.42 -48.79
CA LEU A 194 -12.95 26.78 -48.03
C LEU A 194 -11.88 25.66 -47.99
N GLU A 195 -12.15 24.52 -48.62
CA GLU A 195 -11.26 23.36 -48.71
C GLU A 195 -10.84 22.78 -47.35
N PHE A 196 -11.75 22.76 -46.36
CA PHE A 196 -11.44 22.23 -45.02
C PHE A 196 -11.00 20.76 -45.03
N GLU A 197 -11.49 19.96 -45.99
CA GLU A 197 -11.01 18.58 -46.15
C GLU A 197 -9.49 18.52 -46.41
N LYS A 198 -9.00 19.36 -47.33
CA LYS A 198 -7.56 19.44 -47.64
C LYS A 198 -6.78 20.01 -46.47
N TYR A 199 -7.35 20.98 -45.75
CA TYR A 199 -6.76 21.56 -44.55
C TYR A 199 -6.51 20.49 -43.48
N TYR A 200 -7.53 19.75 -43.04
CA TYR A 200 -7.37 18.74 -41.99
C TYR A 200 -6.42 17.60 -42.41
N ARG A 201 -6.48 17.16 -43.68
CA ARG A 201 -5.54 16.15 -44.19
C ARG A 201 -4.10 16.63 -44.16
N ARG A 202 -3.84 17.89 -44.52
CA ARG A 202 -2.49 18.48 -44.52
C ARG A 202 -1.92 18.59 -43.11
N TYR A 203 -2.76 18.89 -42.12
CA TYR A 203 -2.34 19.08 -40.73
C TYR A 203 -2.55 17.83 -39.85
N LEU A 204 -2.92 16.69 -40.42
CA LEU A 204 -3.20 15.45 -39.67
C LEU A 204 -2.06 15.04 -38.74
N GLY A 205 -0.82 15.09 -39.22
CA GLY A 205 0.37 14.77 -38.40
C GLY A 205 0.59 15.75 -37.24
N PHE A 206 0.20 17.02 -37.39
CA PHE A 206 0.23 17.99 -36.29
C PHE A 206 -0.83 17.67 -35.22
N TYR A 207 -2.06 17.34 -35.64
CA TYR A 207 -3.11 16.92 -34.70
C TYR A 207 -2.71 15.63 -33.96
N GLN A 208 -2.17 14.63 -34.67
CA GLN A 208 -1.67 13.39 -34.06
C GLN A 208 -0.55 13.65 -33.04
N ALA A 209 0.43 14.47 -33.39
CA ALA A 209 1.53 14.81 -32.48
C ALA A 209 1.05 15.58 -31.23
N ARG A 210 0.08 16.49 -31.38
CA ARG A 210 -0.49 17.24 -30.25
C ARG A 210 -1.40 16.39 -29.37
N ILE A 211 -2.17 15.46 -29.95
CA ILE A 211 -2.97 14.49 -29.20
C ILE A 211 -2.03 13.59 -28.39
N HIS A 212 -0.98 13.04 -28.99
CA HIS A 212 0.02 12.25 -28.26
C HIS A 212 0.71 13.02 -27.14
N PHE A 213 1.09 14.29 -27.37
CA PHE A 213 1.65 15.13 -26.32
C PHE A 213 0.65 15.40 -25.17
N ASN A 214 -0.64 15.52 -25.49
CA ASN A 214 -1.69 15.63 -24.48
C ASN A 214 -1.93 14.30 -23.77
N ASP A 215 -1.79 13.15 -24.44
CA ASP A 215 -1.87 11.83 -23.81
C ASP A 215 -0.81 11.68 -22.71
N ASP A 216 0.45 12.10 -22.96
CA ASP A 216 1.51 12.11 -21.93
C ASP A 216 1.14 12.98 -20.71
N ILE A 217 0.44 14.10 -20.93
CA ILE A 217 -0.06 14.99 -19.87
C ILE A 217 -1.29 14.37 -19.17
N ILE A 218 -2.21 13.74 -19.89
CA ILE A 218 -3.41 13.07 -19.35
C ILE A 218 -2.98 11.87 -18.49
N HIS A 219 -2.02 11.08 -18.95
CA HIS A 219 -1.49 9.93 -18.22
C HIS A 219 -0.79 10.33 -16.92
N SER A 220 0.05 11.37 -16.96
CA SER A 220 0.85 11.78 -15.79
C SER A 220 0.10 12.69 -14.80
N LYS A 221 -0.73 13.63 -15.27
CA LYS A 221 -1.43 14.61 -14.42
C LYS A 221 -2.85 14.21 -14.03
N VAL A 222 -3.55 13.42 -14.86
CA VAL A 222 -4.96 13.06 -14.59
C VAL A 222 -5.03 11.64 -14.06
N TYR A 223 -4.66 10.63 -14.85
CA TYR A 223 -4.93 9.24 -14.52
C TYR A 223 -4.30 8.81 -13.18
N ARG A 224 -3.02 9.11 -12.94
CA ARG A 224 -2.30 8.68 -11.71
C ARG A 224 -2.92 9.21 -10.40
N PRO A 225 -3.24 10.52 -10.25
CA PRO A 225 -3.97 11.01 -9.08
C PRO A 225 -5.34 10.36 -8.85
N TYR A 226 -6.11 10.11 -9.91
CA TYR A 226 -7.41 9.43 -9.79
C TYR A 226 -7.24 7.97 -9.41
N LEU A 227 -6.25 7.27 -9.98
CA LEU A 227 -5.93 5.89 -9.60
C LEU A 227 -5.58 5.81 -8.12
N ARG A 228 -4.72 6.69 -7.63
CA ARG A 228 -4.35 6.74 -6.21
C ARG A 228 -5.56 7.03 -5.32
N THR A 229 -6.41 7.96 -5.72
CA THR A 229 -7.66 8.26 -5.01
C THR A 229 -8.58 7.04 -4.97
N ALA A 230 -8.72 6.35 -6.11
CA ALA A 230 -9.57 5.18 -6.22
C ALA A 230 -9.08 4.03 -5.35
N ILE A 231 -7.77 3.75 -5.36
CA ILE A 231 -7.12 2.79 -4.46
C ILE A 231 -7.47 3.11 -3.00
N ILE A 232 -7.27 4.35 -2.58
CA ILE A 232 -7.57 4.79 -1.20
C ILE A 232 -9.05 4.58 -0.88
N SER A 233 -9.96 5.01 -1.76
CA SER A 233 -11.40 4.87 -1.56
C SER A 233 -11.85 3.40 -1.44
N ILE A 234 -11.35 2.51 -2.31
CA ILE A 234 -11.69 1.08 -2.29
C ILE A 234 -11.22 0.42 -1.00
N MET A 235 -10.01 0.77 -0.55
CA MET A 235 -9.50 0.25 0.71
C MET A 235 -10.29 0.83 1.90
N ILE A 236 -10.78 2.08 1.82
CA ILE A 236 -11.44 2.74 2.98
C ILE A 236 -12.76 2.03 3.22
N ASP A 237 -13.45 1.71 2.14
CA ASP A 237 -14.61 0.83 2.13
C ASP A 237 -14.30 -0.52 2.80
N SER A 238 -13.16 -1.14 2.47
CA SER A 238 -12.73 -2.41 3.09
C SER A 238 -12.61 -2.30 4.61
N PHE A 239 -11.96 -1.25 5.11
CA PHE A 239 -11.79 -1.03 6.55
C PHE A 239 -13.10 -0.69 7.25
N ALA A 240 -13.91 0.17 6.63
CA ALA A 240 -15.23 0.54 7.16
C ALA A 240 -16.11 -0.71 7.35
N HIS A 241 -16.08 -1.65 6.41
CA HIS A 241 -16.81 -2.89 6.53
C HIS A 241 -16.14 -3.88 7.51
N ASN A 242 -14.89 -4.30 7.26
CA ASN A 242 -14.26 -5.41 8.00
C ASN A 242 -13.98 -5.06 9.47
N VAL A 243 -13.51 -3.83 9.73
CA VAL A 243 -13.06 -3.42 11.07
C VAL A 243 -14.15 -2.67 11.81
N SER A 244 -14.70 -1.62 11.20
CA SER A 244 -15.65 -0.75 11.90
C SER A 244 -17.02 -1.41 12.07
N ALA A 245 -17.71 -1.73 10.97
CA ALA A 245 -19.11 -2.14 10.99
C ALA A 245 -19.36 -3.51 11.61
N HIS A 246 -18.51 -4.51 11.31
CA HIS A 246 -18.69 -5.87 11.83
C HIS A 246 -17.99 -6.04 13.18
N SER A 247 -16.69 -5.77 13.24
CA SER A 247 -15.88 -6.16 14.40
C SER A 247 -16.02 -5.21 15.59
N LEU A 248 -15.73 -3.91 15.42
CA LEU A 248 -15.74 -2.95 16.54
C LEU A 248 -17.14 -2.70 17.12
N VAL A 249 -18.19 -2.73 16.29
CA VAL A 249 -19.57 -2.62 16.76
C VAL A 249 -19.94 -3.81 17.65
N ALA A 250 -19.61 -5.04 17.23
CA ALA A 250 -19.84 -6.24 18.02
C ALA A 250 -19.06 -6.21 19.35
N LEU A 251 -17.78 -5.84 19.32
CA LEU A 251 -16.95 -5.73 20.52
C LEU A 251 -17.46 -4.66 21.49
N ASN A 252 -17.91 -3.52 20.98
CA ASN A 252 -18.52 -2.48 21.83
C ASN A 252 -19.77 -3.00 22.54
N TRP A 253 -20.61 -3.77 21.84
CA TRP A 253 -21.78 -4.40 22.46
C TRP A 253 -21.38 -5.39 23.56
N TRP A 254 -20.45 -6.31 23.29
CA TRP A 254 -19.97 -7.27 24.29
C TRP A 254 -19.29 -6.63 25.49
N PHE A 255 -18.45 -5.61 25.28
CA PHE A 255 -17.81 -4.91 26.39
C PHE A 255 -18.81 -4.13 27.24
N LYS A 256 -19.88 -3.59 26.65
CA LYS A 256 -20.99 -2.99 27.40
C LYS A 256 -21.74 -4.03 28.23
N GLN A 257 -22.13 -5.15 27.62
CA GLN A 257 -22.80 -6.24 28.32
C GLN A 257 -21.95 -6.79 29.47
N ARG A 258 -20.66 -7.01 29.22
CA ARG A 258 -19.70 -7.42 30.25
C ARG A 258 -19.56 -6.37 31.36
N ALA A 259 -19.49 -5.08 31.03
CA ALA A 259 -19.40 -4.02 32.03
C ALA A 259 -20.68 -3.89 32.87
N GLU A 260 -21.87 -4.03 32.26
CA GLU A 260 -23.16 -4.08 32.94
C GLU A 260 -23.23 -5.27 33.90
N ASN A 261 -22.82 -6.45 33.43
CA ASN A 261 -22.69 -7.66 34.24
C ASN A 261 -21.76 -7.47 35.44
N LEU A 262 -20.60 -6.83 35.25
CA LEU A 262 -19.67 -6.55 36.35
C LEU A 262 -20.23 -5.49 37.33
N ARG A 263 -20.96 -4.48 36.84
CA ARG A 263 -21.52 -3.39 37.66
C ARG A 263 -22.73 -3.82 38.49
N GLY A 264 -23.68 -4.54 37.91
CA GLY A 264 -24.85 -5.05 38.63
C GLY A 264 -24.45 -5.93 39.81
N ARG A 265 -23.39 -6.72 39.63
CA ARG A 265 -22.87 -7.68 40.62
C ARG A 265 -22.06 -7.06 41.74
N LEU A 266 -21.40 -5.92 41.51
CA LEU A 266 -20.62 -5.26 42.56
C LEU A 266 -21.51 -4.85 43.74
N ALA A 267 -22.78 -4.49 43.48
CA ALA A 267 -23.75 -4.08 44.49
C ALA A 267 -24.35 -5.28 45.25
N GLU A 268 -24.77 -6.33 44.55
CA GLU A 268 -25.33 -7.57 45.14
C GLU A 268 -24.28 -8.36 45.93
N HIS A 269 -23.06 -8.45 45.42
CA HIS A 269 -21.95 -9.15 46.08
C HIS A 269 -21.55 -8.51 47.42
N THR A 270 -21.61 -7.17 47.54
CA THR A 270 -21.42 -6.49 48.84
C THR A 270 -22.52 -6.82 49.85
N GLY A 271 -23.76 -7.02 49.39
CA GLY A 271 -24.88 -7.43 50.24
C GLY A 271 -24.70 -8.86 50.75
N ASP A 272 -24.46 -9.81 49.84
CA ASP A 272 -24.28 -11.23 50.18
C ASP A 272 -23.04 -11.45 51.07
N VAL A 273 -21.94 -10.72 50.84
CA VAL A 273 -20.73 -10.80 51.70
C VAL A 273 -20.98 -10.21 53.08
N ALA A 274 -21.84 -9.19 53.19
CA ALA A 274 -22.23 -8.64 54.48
C ALA A 274 -23.11 -9.63 55.27
N GLU A 275 -24.12 -10.23 54.62
CA GLU A 275 -25.00 -11.25 55.22
C GLU A 275 -24.20 -12.50 55.62
N LEU A 276 -23.29 -12.97 54.77
CA LEU A 276 -22.45 -14.14 55.05
C LEU A 276 -21.43 -13.86 56.16
N ARG A 277 -20.92 -12.63 56.26
CA ARG A 277 -20.14 -12.17 57.43
C ARG A 277 -20.98 -12.14 58.70
N GLU A 278 -22.23 -11.68 58.64
CA GLU A 278 -23.13 -11.71 59.80
C GLU A 278 -23.41 -13.14 60.25
N ILE A 279 -23.74 -14.05 59.32
CA ILE A 279 -24.01 -15.46 59.63
C ILE A 279 -22.79 -16.13 60.27
N VAL A 280 -21.59 -15.93 59.71
CA VAL A 280 -20.34 -16.49 60.27
C VAL A 280 -20.01 -15.84 61.63
N ASN A 281 -20.36 -14.58 61.86
CA ASN A 281 -20.10 -13.93 63.15
C ASN A 281 -21.09 -14.34 64.24
N GLU A 282 -22.35 -14.60 63.88
CA GLU A 282 -23.45 -14.86 64.81
C GLU A 282 -23.65 -16.35 65.13
N TYR A 283 -23.44 -17.24 64.15
CA TYR A 283 -23.80 -18.67 64.29
C TYR A 283 -22.62 -19.63 64.35
N LEU A 284 -21.37 -19.17 64.25
CA LEU A 284 -20.19 -20.04 64.30
C LEU A 284 -19.82 -20.38 65.76
N PRO A 285 -19.85 -21.65 66.19
CA PRO A 285 -19.59 -22.04 67.58
C PRO A 285 -18.15 -21.75 68.03
N ASP A 286 -17.97 -21.51 69.33
CA ASP A 286 -16.65 -21.29 69.93
C ASP A 286 -15.76 -22.54 69.76
N GLY A 287 -14.60 -22.37 69.11
CA GLY A 287 -13.64 -23.43 68.80
C GLY A 287 -13.24 -23.55 67.32
N PHE A 288 -13.95 -22.88 66.41
CA PHE A 288 -13.58 -22.79 64.99
C PHE A 288 -12.78 -21.50 64.70
N GLU A 289 -11.67 -21.62 63.96
CA GLU A 289 -10.88 -20.47 63.50
C GLU A 289 -11.62 -19.70 62.40
N ARG A 290 -12.27 -18.60 62.79
CA ARG A 290 -13.01 -17.70 61.88
C ARG A 290 -12.15 -17.22 60.71
N ASP A 291 -10.88 -16.89 60.96
CA ASP A 291 -9.96 -16.40 59.94
C ASP A 291 -9.71 -17.45 58.84
N ARG A 292 -9.54 -18.72 59.23
CA ARG A 292 -9.36 -19.83 58.29
C ARG A 292 -10.63 -20.12 57.49
N LEU A 293 -11.80 -19.91 58.08
CA LEU A 293 -13.09 -20.05 57.40
C LEU A 293 -13.30 -18.92 56.37
N PHE A 294 -12.96 -17.68 56.72
CA PHE A 294 -12.95 -16.56 55.77
C PHE A 294 -11.87 -16.71 54.68
N GLU A 295 -10.75 -17.38 54.98
CA GLU A 295 -9.72 -17.71 54.00
C GLU A 295 -10.22 -18.77 53.00
N LEU A 296 -10.91 -19.80 53.47
CA LEU A 296 -11.57 -20.83 52.64
C LEU A 296 -12.71 -20.26 51.80
N LEU A 297 -13.45 -19.28 52.33
CA LEU A 297 -14.52 -18.57 51.64
C LEU A 297 -14.00 -17.40 50.79
N SER A 298 -12.71 -17.06 50.89
CA SER A 298 -12.10 -15.93 50.18
C SER A 298 -12.32 -15.96 48.66
N PRO A 299 -12.24 -17.12 47.98
CA PRO A 299 -12.56 -17.20 46.55
C PRO A 299 -14.04 -16.92 46.23
N TRP A 300 -14.95 -17.18 47.17
CA TRP A 300 -16.38 -16.88 47.07
C TRP A 300 -16.68 -15.41 47.40
N ILE A 301 -15.95 -14.84 48.35
CA ILE A 301 -16.03 -13.43 48.80
C ILE A 301 -15.34 -12.46 47.81
N ARG A 302 -14.35 -12.94 47.07
CA ARG A 302 -13.61 -12.18 46.04
C ARG A 302 -14.00 -12.56 44.61
N GLY A 303 -14.77 -13.64 44.45
CA GLY A 303 -15.15 -14.19 43.16
C GLY A 303 -16.37 -13.48 42.62
N LEU A 304 -16.20 -12.81 41.48
CA LEU A 304 -17.30 -12.33 40.64
C LEU A 304 -18.06 -13.55 40.08
N PHE A 305 -18.93 -14.18 40.88
CA PHE A 305 -19.81 -15.23 40.39
C PHE A 305 -20.94 -14.61 39.56
N VAL A 306 -21.10 -15.14 38.35
CA VAL A 306 -22.05 -14.70 37.34
C VAL A 306 -23.32 -15.55 37.47
N LYS A 307 -24.34 -15.06 38.19
CA LYS A 307 -25.72 -15.50 37.98
C LYS A 307 -26.37 -14.51 36.99
N ASP A 308 -27.14 -15.03 36.03
CA ASP A 308 -28.01 -14.29 35.10
C ASP A 308 -27.38 -13.51 33.92
N ALA A 309 -26.13 -13.79 33.55
CA ALA A 309 -25.71 -13.45 32.18
C ALA A 309 -26.22 -14.49 31.19
N ASP A 310 -26.24 -14.16 29.89
CA ASP A 310 -26.46 -15.16 28.84
C ASP A 310 -25.48 -16.33 29.07
N PRO A 311 -25.96 -17.49 29.53
CA PRO A 311 -25.09 -18.59 29.93
C PRO A 311 -24.36 -19.19 28.72
N ALA A 312 -24.76 -18.83 27.50
CA ALA A 312 -24.17 -19.36 26.28
C ALA A 312 -22.87 -18.66 25.85
N TYR A 313 -22.45 -17.56 26.50
CA TYR A 313 -21.27 -16.79 26.07
C TYR A 313 -20.21 -16.61 27.16
N ASP A 314 -19.16 -17.43 27.11
CA ASP A 314 -18.02 -17.36 28.02
C ASP A 314 -17.28 -16.01 27.94
N LEU A 315 -17.18 -15.37 26.77
CA LEU A 315 -16.53 -14.06 26.63
C LEU A 315 -17.21 -12.97 27.47
N VAL A 316 -18.54 -12.98 27.52
CA VAL A 316 -19.35 -12.03 28.30
C VAL A 316 -19.25 -12.35 29.79
N ASN A 317 -19.08 -13.63 30.11
CA ASN A 317 -19.01 -14.16 31.48
C ASN A 317 -17.59 -14.27 32.04
N PHE A 318 -16.58 -13.97 31.21
CA PHE A 318 -15.19 -14.21 31.55
C PHE A 318 -14.77 -13.41 32.79
N PRO A 319 -14.40 -14.08 33.89
CA PRO A 319 -14.13 -13.42 35.17
C PRO A 319 -12.74 -12.74 35.19
N GLY A 320 -11.82 -13.17 34.33
CA GLY A 320 -10.44 -12.66 34.26
C GLY A 320 -10.28 -11.36 33.44
N PRO A 321 -9.09 -10.73 33.48
CA PRO A 321 -8.79 -9.59 32.62
C PRO A 321 -8.63 -10.05 31.15
N LEU A 322 -9.28 -9.34 30.22
CA LEU A 322 -9.14 -9.56 28.76
C LEU A 322 -7.91 -8.85 28.18
N ALA A 323 -6.91 -8.50 29.01
CA ALA A 323 -5.75 -7.74 28.57
C ALA A 323 -4.96 -8.50 27.48
N ARG A 324 -4.94 -9.84 27.58
CA ARG A 324 -4.28 -10.75 26.64
C ARG A 324 -4.98 -10.79 25.29
N GLU A 325 -6.31 -10.69 25.26
CA GLU A 325 -7.13 -10.70 24.05
C GLU A 325 -7.19 -9.31 23.40
N VAL A 326 -7.19 -8.25 24.22
CA VAL A 326 -7.25 -6.86 23.76
C VAL A 326 -5.93 -6.39 23.17
N GLN A 327 -4.80 -6.85 23.70
CA GLN A 327 -3.48 -6.41 23.22
C GLN A 327 -3.24 -6.75 21.73
N PRO A 328 -3.50 -7.98 21.24
CA PRO A 328 -3.36 -8.31 19.82
C PRO A 328 -4.31 -7.51 18.93
N LEU A 329 -5.53 -7.22 19.40
CA LEU A 329 -6.48 -6.35 18.71
C LEU A 329 -5.94 -4.93 18.55
N LEU A 330 -5.40 -4.32 19.63
CA LEU A 330 -4.82 -2.98 19.57
C LEU A 330 -3.58 -2.94 18.66
N LYS A 331 -2.73 -3.96 18.72
CA LYS A 331 -1.58 -4.11 17.80
C LYS A 331 -2.06 -4.18 16.35
N PHE A 332 -3.05 -5.02 16.07
CA PHE A 332 -3.63 -5.15 14.73
C PHE A 332 -4.20 -3.82 14.21
N LEU A 333 -4.93 -3.07 15.04
CA LEU A 333 -5.46 -1.74 14.67
C LEU A 333 -4.35 -0.72 14.42
N MET A 334 -3.31 -0.71 15.26
CA MET A 334 -2.13 0.13 15.04
C MET A 334 -1.43 -0.21 13.72
N GLN A 335 -1.22 -1.49 13.44
CA GLN A 335 -0.61 -1.97 12.20
C GLN A 335 -1.48 -1.70 10.96
N LYS A 336 -2.82 -1.71 11.08
CA LYS A 336 -3.70 -1.22 10.00
C LYS A 336 -3.41 0.26 9.70
N GLY A 337 -3.01 1.08 10.68
CA GLY A 337 -2.50 2.43 10.44
C GLY A 337 -1.23 2.48 9.58
N ALA A 338 -0.31 1.52 9.78
CA ALA A 338 0.88 1.34 8.94
C ALA A 338 0.51 0.94 7.51
N PHE A 339 -0.43 0.01 7.37
CA PHE A 339 -0.99 -0.43 6.09
C PHE A 339 -1.59 0.75 5.32
N TRP A 340 -2.35 1.61 6.00
CA TRP A 340 -2.89 2.85 5.45
C TRP A 340 -1.83 3.82 4.97
N SER A 341 -0.77 3.98 5.76
CA SER A 341 0.42 4.71 5.36
C SER A 341 1.06 4.12 4.10
N GLY A 342 1.14 2.79 3.99
CA GLY A 342 1.65 2.08 2.81
C GLY A 342 0.83 2.37 1.55
N ILE A 343 -0.50 2.22 1.64
CA ILE A 343 -1.45 2.51 0.54
C ILE A 343 -1.30 3.95 0.07
N ALA A 344 -1.25 4.90 1.00
CA ALA A 344 -1.14 6.30 0.66
C ALA A 344 0.21 6.63 -0.01
N ARG A 345 1.31 5.94 0.34
CA ARG A 345 2.67 6.28 -0.13
C ARG A 345 3.05 5.65 -1.46
N ASP A 346 2.59 4.42 -1.73
CA ASP A 346 2.92 3.64 -2.93
C ASP A 346 4.44 3.56 -3.26
N ASN A 347 5.26 3.27 -2.25
CA ASN A 347 6.72 3.18 -2.41
C ASN A 347 7.19 1.73 -2.59
N HIS A 348 8.39 1.56 -3.17
CA HIS A 348 9.16 0.33 -2.99
C HIS A 348 9.66 0.29 -1.55
N PHE A 349 9.00 -0.52 -0.74
CA PHE A 349 9.57 -0.95 0.52
C PHE A 349 10.30 -2.26 0.25
N GLY A 350 11.46 -2.48 0.88
CA GLY A 350 11.92 -3.87 1.10
C GLY A 350 10.81 -4.66 1.80
N GLY A 351 10.90 -5.98 1.85
CA GLY A 351 9.87 -6.79 2.50
C GLY A 351 10.37 -7.45 3.76
N GLU A 352 9.62 -8.45 4.20
CA GLU A 352 9.94 -9.34 5.30
C GLU A 352 9.86 -10.77 4.76
N SER A 353 10.83 -11.60 5.10
CA SER A 353 10.74 -13.04 4.88
C SER A 353 10.25 -13.68 6.17
N ALA A 354 9.07 -14.30 6.12
CA ALA A 354 8.48 -14.94 7.29
C ALA A 354 7.89 -16.30 6.92
N SER A 355 7.95 -17.24 7.85
CA SER A 355 7.18 -18.48 7.71
C SER A 355 5.69 -18.15 7.76
N LEU A 356 4.89 -18.87 6.99
CA LEU A 356 3.44 -18.70 7.02
C LEU A 356 2.87 -19.04 8.40
N PHE A 357 3.54 -19.92 9.17
CA PHE A 357 3.20 -20.18 10.57
C PHE A 357 3.31 -18.93 11.42
N GLU A 358 4.43 -18.21 11.36
CA GLU A 358 4.64 -17.00 12.15
C GLU A 358 3.62 -15.91 11.82
N VAL A 359 3.35 -15.71 10.53
CA VAL A 359 2.38 -14.72 10.04
C VAL A 359 0.95 -15.07 10.48
N LEU A 360 0.54 -16.33 10.36
CA LEU A 360 -0.80 -16.74 10.79
C LEU A 360 -0.92 -16.78 12.31
N TRP A 361 0.04 -17.41 13.00
CA TRP A 361 0.00 -17.64 14.44
C TRP A 361 0.09 -16.33 15.23
N THR A 362 1.11 -15.52 14.96
CA THR A 362 1.43 -14.34 15.78
C THR A 362 0.53 -13.16 15.47
N ASP A 363 0.22 -12.93 14.19
CA ASP A 363 -0.40 -11.68 13.74
C ASP A 363 -1.86 -11.81 13.31
N PHE A 364 -2.35 -13.04 13.03
CA PHE A 364 -3.72 -13.26 12.57
C PHE A 364 -4.58 -14.01 13.60
N VAL A 365 -4.28 -15.29 13.87
CA VAL A 365 -5.15 -16.18 14.66
C VAL A 365 -5.16 -15.86 16.15
N ASN A 366 -4.07 -15.28 16.68
CA ASN A 366 -4.00 -14.84 18.07
C ASN A 366 -4.74 -13.50 18.32
N ASN A 367 -5.57 -13.06 17.37
CA ASN A 367 -6.53 -11.97 17.53
C ASN A 367 -7.98 -12.51 17.51
N PRO A 368 -8.39 -13.28 18.54
CA PRO A 368 -9.69 -13.93 18.56
C PRO A 368 -10.85 -12.95 18.57
N LEU A 369 -10.68 -11.78 19.22
CA LEU A 369 -11.71 -10.75 19.28
C LEU A 369 -12.06 -10.21 17.89
N TYR A 370 -11.06 -10.00 17.03
CA TYR A 370 -11.31 -9.56 15.65
C TYR A 370 -11.91 -10.68 14.81
N LEU A 371 -11.26 -11.85 14.77
CA LEU A 371 -11.67 -12.93 13.88
C LEU A 371 -13.00 -13.57 14.28
N GLY A 372 -13.31 -13.66 15.56
CA GLY A 372 -14.60 -14.15 16.03
C GLY A 372 -15.74 -13.13 15.91
N THR A 373 -15.46 -11.87 15.56
CA THR A 373 -16.51 -10.84 15.32
C THR A 373 -16.73 -10.48 13.86
N ILE A 374 -15.80 -10.85 12.97
CA ILE A 374 -15.84 -10.43 11.57
C ILE A 374 -17.11 -10.91 10.82
N ALA A 375 -17.69 -12.04 11.25
CA ALA A 375 -18.93 -12.62 10.71
C ALA A 375 -20.11 -12.55 11.69
N LYS A 376 -20.04 -11.68 12.71
CA LYS A 376 -21.06 -11.60 13.76
C LYS A 376 -22.43 -11.15 13.25
N SER A 377 -22.50 -10.36 12.18
CA SER A 377 -23.76 -9.95 11.55
C SER A 377 -24.58 -11.13 11.02
N GLU A 378 -23.92 -12.24 10.71
CA GLU A 378 -24.51 -13.50 10.28
C GLU A 378 -24.69 -14.48 11.45
N ASP A 379 -24.49 -14.01 12.69
CA ASP A 379 -24.53 -14.78 13.93
C ASP A 379 -23.52 -15.93 13.99
N ILE A 380 -22.31 -15.68 13.49
CA ILE A 380 -21.19 -16.63 13.51
C ILE A 380 -20.10 -16.08 14.42
N HIS A 381 -19.73 -16.89 15.41
CA HIS A 381 -18.74 -16.55 16.45
C HIS A 381 -17.53 -17.49 16.47
N ARG A 382 -17.61 -18.51 15.63
CA ARG A 382 -16.63 -19.59 15.56
C ARG A 382 -16.07 -19.67 14.16
N VAL A 383 -14.74 -19.64 14.08
CA VAL A 383 -13.98 -19.73 12.84
C VAL A 383 -12.93 -20.82 12.98
N ARG A 384 -12.96 -21.79 12.07
CA ARG A 384 -11.96 -22.87 11.94
C ARG A 384 -11.09 -22.58 10.73
N ILE A 385 -9.78 -22.78 10.87
CA ILE A 385 -8.84 -22.65 9.76
C ILE A 385 -8.29 -24.03 9.42
N ARG A 386 -8.50 -24.44 8.17
CA ARG A 386 -7.98 -25.69 7.60
C ARG A 386 -6.86 -25.37 6.63
N VAL A 387 -5.80 -26.17 6.65
CA VAL A 387 -4.66 -26.02 5.74
C VAL A 387 -4.55 -27.24 4.84
N ILE A 388 -4.32 -27.01 3.55
CA ILE A 388 -4.11 -28.05 2.54
C ILE A 388 -2.79 -27.80 1.82
N LEU A 389 -1.92 -28.80 1.75
CA LEU A 389 -0.73 -28.78 0.91
C LEU A 389 -0.96 -29.64 -0.34
N TYR A 390 -0.82 -29.02 -1.51
CA TYR A 390 -0.86 -29.71 -2.79
C TYR A 390 0.54 -30.06 -3.30
N GLU A 391 0.60 -31.01 -4.22
CA GLU A 391 1.82 -31.25 -4.98
C GLU A 391 2.24 -30.01 -5.79
N PRO A 392 3.56 -29.79 -5.97
CA PRO A 392 4.06 -28.69 -6.77
C PRO A 392 3.45 -28.68 -8.17
N PHE A 393 3.15 -27.48 -8.67
CA PHE A 393 2.59 -27.29 -10.00
C PHE A 393 3.53 -27.85 -11.07
N SER A 394 2.97 -28.66 -11.97
CA SER A 394 3.68 -29.26 -13.10
C SER A 394 2.94 -28.93 -14.40
N LEU A 395 3.68 -28.54 -15.44
CA LEU A 395 3.10 -28.34 -16.77
C LEU A 395 2.66 -29.64 -17.42
N ALA A 396 3.32 -30.75 -17.08
CA ALA A 396 3.00 -32.07 -17.64
C ALA A 396 1.62 -32.59 -17.19
N SER A 397 1.03 -32.01 -16.14
CA SER A 397 -0.33 -32.35 -15.70
C SER A 397 -1.42 -31.52 -16.39
N ILE A 398 -1.06 -30.58 -17.25
CA ILE A 398 -2.01 -29.78 -18.01
C ILE A 398 -2.52 -30.59 -19.19
N ASN A 399 -3.84 -30.84 -19.21
CA ASN A 399 -4.49 -31.32 -20.42
C ASN A 399 -4.62 -30.14 -21.41
N GLU A 400 -3.95 -30.22 -22.56
CA GLU A 400 -4.03 -29.18 -23.60
C GLU A 400 -5.43 -29.06 -24.21
N GLU A 401 -6.23 -30.14 -24.21
CA GLU A 401 -7.62 -30.13 -24.68
C GLU A 401 -8.57 -29.45 -23.67
N MET A 402 -8.21 -29.46 -22.38
CA MET A 402 -9.00 -28.88 -21.29
C MET A 402 -8.09 -28.10 -20.32
N PRO A 403 -7.50 -26.96 -20.75
CA PRO A 403 -6.48 -26.26 -19.97
C PRO A 403 -7.01 -25.59 -18.69
N CYS A 404 -8.33 -25.41 -18.58
CA CYS A 404 -9.00 -24.92 -17.36
C CYS A 404 -9.13 -26.01 -16.28
N HIS A 405 -9.11 -27.29 -16.65
CA HIS A 405 -9.23 -28.39 -15.70
C HIS A 405 -7.87 -28.66 -15.03
N ARG A 406 -7.82 -28.50 -13.71
CA ARG A 406 -6.60 -28.44 -12.90
C ARG A 406 -6.77 -29.33 -11.67
N PRO A 407 -6.75 -30.67 -11.85
CA PRO A 407 -6.83 -31.58 -10.72
C PRO A 407 -5.57 -31.44 -9.86
N LYS A 408 -5.77 -31.33 -8.55
CA LYS A 408 -4.67 -31.17 -7.58
C LYS A 408 -4.59 -32.37 -6.68
N LYS A 409 -3.39 -32.90 -6.51
CA LYS A 409 -3.13 -33.99 -5.56
C LYS A 409 -2.81 -33.42 -4.19
N VAL A 410 -3.60 -33.81 -3.19
CA VAL A 410 -3.36 -33.47 -1.78
C VAL A 410 -2.17 -34.29 -1.27
N LEU A 411 -1.17 -33.60 -0.75
CA LEU A 411 -0.09 -34.21 0.03
C LEU A 411 -0.45 -34.24 1.51
N LEU A 412 -1.16 -33.21 1.97
CA LEU A 412 -1.56 -33.06 3.37
C LEU A 412 -2.80 -32.19 3.49
N GLU A 413 -3.69 -32.55 4.41
CA GLU A 413 -4.83 -31.75 4.80
C GLU A 413 -5.06 -31.91 6.30
N GLY A 414 -5.31 -30.80 7.00
CA GLY A 414 -5.55 -30.85 8.44
C GLY A 414 -6.13 -29.55 9.01
N GLU A 415 -6.80 -29.67 10.15
CA GLU A 415 -7.29 -28.52 10.90
C GLU A 415 -6.14 -27.87 11.67
N PHE A 416 -5.91 -26.57 11.42
CA PHE A 416 -4.86 -25.82 12.08
C PHE A 416 -5.28 -25.36 13.48
N ILE A 417 -6.34 -24.55 13.54
CA ILE A 417 -6.83 -23.93 14.76
C ILE A 417 -8.33 -23.63 14.64
N GLU A 418 -8.96 -23.48 15.80
CA GLU A 418 -10.34 -23.02 15.95
C GLU A 418 -10.40 -21.83 16.91
N ILE A 419 -11.09 -20.78 16.49
CA ILE A 419 -11.37 -19.57 17.26
C ILE A 419 -12.84 -19.64 17.64
N ASP A 420 -13.14 -19.50 18.92
CA ASP A 420 -14.49 -19.65 19.47
C ASP A 420 -14.73 -18.62 20.57
N LEU A 421 -15.57 -17.62 20.29
CA LEU A 421 -15.92 -16.58 21.28
C LEU A 421 -17.11 -16.94 22.16
N GLU A 422 -17.81 -18.04 21.85
CA GLU A 422 -18.89 -18.56 22.70
C GLU A 422 -18.31 -19.38 23.84
N HIS A 423 -17.31 -20.22 23.57
CA HIS A 423 -16.78 -21.17 24.54
C HIS A 423 -15.27 -21.02 24.77
N GLN A 424 -14.88 -20.97 26.04
CA GLN A 424 -13.48 -20.99 26.44
C GLN A 424 -12.84 -22.35 26.14
N ARG A 425 -11.57 -22.34 25.74
CA ARG A 425 -10.77 -23.56 25.65
C ARG A 425 -10.55 -24.19 27.03
N PRO A 426 -10.26 -25.50 27.11
CA PRO A 426 -9.85 -26.14 28.34
C PRO A 426 -8.63 -25.47 28.99
N ALA A 427 -8.63 -25.42 30.33
CA ALA A 427 -7.48 -24.95 31.10
C ALA A 427 -6.26 -25.85 30.87
N MET A 428 -5.05 -25.29 30.98
CA MET A 428 -3.84 -26.11 30.96
C MET A 428 -3.73 -26.92 32.24
N GLU A 429 -3.26 -28.15 32.10
CA GLU A 429 -3.05 -29.09 33.19
C GLU A 429 -1.56 -29.38 33.36
N THR A 430 -1.19 -29.91 34.52
CA THR A 430 0.17 -30.37 34.81
C THR A 430 0.12 -31.86 35.10
N ASP A 431 1.00 -32.64 34.46
CA ASP A 431 1.06 -34.07 34.69
C ASP A 431 1.86 -34.44 35.95
N GLU A 432 1.96 -35.75 36.24
CA GLU A 432 2.68 -36.30 37.40
C GLU A 432 4.18 -35.98 37.39
N HIS A 433 4.74 -35.60 36.24
CA HIS A 433 6.15 -35.23 36.06
C HIS A 433 6.37 -33.71 36.10
N GLY A 434 5.33 -32.91 36.36
CA GLY A 434 5.42 -31.45 36.40
C GLY A 434 5.39 -30.80 35.01
N GLN A 435 5.08 -31.56 33.95
CA GLN A 435 5.02 -31.02 32.59
C GLN A 435 3.64 -30.42 32.32
N VAL A 436 3.63 -29.18 31.82
CA VAL A 436 2.40 -28.45 31.49
C VAL A 436 1.91 -28.85 30.11
N PHE A 437 0.63 -29.23 29.99
CA PHE A 437 0.00 -29.62 28.74
C PHE A 437 -1.39 -29.00 28.56
N LEU A 438 -1.83 -28.88 27.32
CA LEU A 438 -3.19 -28.52 26.95
C LEU A 438 -4.00 -29.79 26.61
N PRO A 439 -5.11 -30.08 27.30
CA PRO A 439 -5.95 -31.23 27.00
C PRO A 439 -6.82 -30.99 25.75
N CYS A 440 -6.95 -32.03 24.92
CA CYS A 440 -7.76 -32.03 23.70
C CYS A 440 -9.10 -32.77 23.92
N ARG A 441 -10.09 -32.49 23.06
CA ARG A 441 -11.44 -33.12 23.12
C ARG A 441 -11.41 -34.64 22.97
N ASP A 442 -10.40 -35.18 22.31
CA ASP A 442 -10.21 -36.61 22.06
C ASP A 442 -9.29 -37.29 23.10
N GLY A 443 -8.89 -36.57 24.15
CA GLY A 443 -8.02 -37.08 25.22
C GLY A 443 -6.52 -36.95 24.93
N ARG A 444 -6.11 -36.41 23.78
CA ARG A 444 -4.70 -36.06 23.54
C ARG A 444 -4.22 -34.92 24.44
N ARG A 445 -2.90 -34.83 24.58
CA ARG A 445 -2.20 -33.83 25.39
C ARG A 445 -1.14 -33.14 24.54
N PHE A 446 -1.26 -31.82 24.36
CA PHE A 446 -0.20 -31.03 23.74
C PHE A 446 0.72 -30.46 24.82
N TYR A 447 1.92 -31.02 24.93
CA TYR A 447 2.92 -30.61 25.90
C TYR A 447 3.56 -29.27 25.51
N CYS A 448 3.53 -28.31 26.43
CA CYS A 448 4.06 -26.96 26.19
C CYS A 448 5.59 -26.95 26.04
N ASP A 449 6.30 -27.99 26.47
CA ASP A 449 7.75 -28.05 26.26
C ASP A 449 8.09 -28.37 24.80
N ALA A 450 7.22 -29.11 24.10
CA ALA A 450 7.33 -29.35 22.66
C ALA A 450 6.73 -28.20 21.82
N TYR A 451 5.66 -27.57 22.33
CA TYR A 451 4.93 -26.48 21.67
C TYR A 451 4.81 -25.27 22.61
N PRO A 452 5.92 -24.54 22.87
CA PRO A 452 5.96 -23.45 23.84
C PRO A 452 5.01 -22.29 23.50
N GLU A 453 4.72 -22.08 22.22
CA GLU A 453 3.77 -21.08 21.72
C GLU A 453 2.34 -21.32 22.21
N LEU A 454 1.95 -22.54 22.58
CA LEU A 454 0.62 -22.82 23.12
C LEU A 454 0.40 -22.15 24.48
N ARG A 455 1.47 -21.87 25.25
CA ARG A 455 1.37 -21.08 26.50
C ARG A 455 0.90 -19.66 26.25
N GLU A 456 1.17 -19.13 25.06
CA GLU A 456 0.84 -17.78 24.62
C GLU A 456 -0.51 -17.70 23.88
N LEU A 457 -1.19 -18.83 23.68
CA LEU A 457 -2.52 -18.92 23.08
C LEU A 457 -3.65 -18.32 23.94
N SER A 458 -4.47 -17.45 23.34
CA SER A 458 -5.67 -16.91 23.99
C SER A 458 -6.61 -18.01 24.52
N ASP A 459 -7.40 -17.67 25.53
CA ASP A 459 -8.40 -18.55 26.12
C ASP A 459 -9.57 -18.88 25.17
N PHE A 460 -9.68 -18.19 24.03
CA PHE A 460 -10.71 -18.39 23.00
C PHE A 460 -10.19 -19.05 21.71
N VAL A 461 -8.96 -19.57 21.73
CA VAL A 461 -8.34 -20.23 20.57
C VAL A 461 -7.85 -21.61 20.97
N ARG A 462 -8.14 -22.62 20.17
CA ARG A 462 -7.71 -24.01 20.41
C ARG A 462 -6.98 -24.58 19.19
N PRO A 463 -5.90 -25.36 19.39
CA PRO A 463 -5.23 -26.05 18.30
C PRO A 463 -6.14 -27.13 17.72
N GLY A 464 -6.10 -27.28 16.40
CA GLY A 464 -6.79 -28.36 15.69
C GLY A 464 -6.15 -29.72 15.94
N PHE A 465 -6.84 -30.77 15.51
CA PHE A 465 -6.37 -32.16 15.66
C PHE A 465 -5.00 -32.41 15.00
N ASP A 466 -4.79 -31.82 13.83
CA ASP A 466 -3.60 -31.99 12.99
C ASP A 466 -2.53 -30.92 13.26
N TYR A 467 -2.64 -30.16 14.36
CA TYR A 467 -1.80 -29.00 14.65
C TYR A 467 -0.29 -29.27 14.49
N PRO A 468 0.32 -30.34 15.03
CA PRO A 468 1.76 -30.59 14.87
C PRO A 468 2.20 -30.68 13.42
N LEU A 469 1.39 -31.35 12.60
CA LEU A 469 1.69 -31.67 11.21
C LEU A 469 1.48 -30.43 10.33
N VAL A 470 0.40 -29.69 10.58
CA VAL A 470 0.13 -28.41 9.91
C VAL A 470 1.17 -27.36 10.29
N LYS A 471 1.56 -27.28 11.58
CA LYS A 471 2.62 -26.38 12.07
C LYS A 471 3.91 -26.58 11.28
N GLN A 472 4.35 -27.83 11.13
CA GLN A 472 5.59 -28.13 10.40
C GLN A 472 5.56 -27.58 8.96
N ILE A 473 4.48 -27.81 8.22
CA ILE A 473 4.35 -27.32 6.84
C ILE A 473 4.33 -25.79 6.79
N LEU A 474 3.61 -25.16 7.71
CA LEU A 474 3.53 -23.70 7.76
C LEU A 474 4.89 -23.07 8.14
N GLU A 475 5.71 -23.75 8.94
CA GLU A 475 7.09 -23.35 9.27
C GLU A 475 8.04 -23.51 8.08
N GLU A 476 7.87 -24.58 7.28
CA GLU A 476 8.66 -24.82 6.06
C GLU A 476 8.28 -23.89 4.89
N CYS A 477 7.07 -23.30 4.93
CA CYS A 477 6.57 -22.37 3.93
C CYS A 477 7.03 -20.93 4.21
N GLU A 478 8.25 -20.59 3.79
CA GLU A 478 8.79 -19.23 3.89
C GLU A 478 8.33 -18.35 2.72
N LEU A 479 7.63 -17.26 3.04
CA LEU A 479 7.05 -16.32 2.09
C LEU A 479 7.64 -14.93 2.27
N PHE A 480 7.64 -14.16 1.19
CA PHE A 480 8.06 -12.76 1.18
C PHE A 480 6.85 -11.83 1.19
N PHE A 481 6.79 -10.92 2.15
CA PHE A 481 5.74 -9.91 2.32
C PHE A 481 6.30 -8.52 2.03
N PRO A 482 5.92 -7.88 0.90
CA PRO A 482 6.43 -6.56 0.53
C PRO A 482 6.03 -5.49 1.54
N GLY A 483 6.96 -4.64 1.98
CA GLY A 483 6.69 -3.61 2.98
C GLY A 483 6.31 -4.13 4.36
N GLU A 484 6.75 -5.35 4.71
CA GLU A 484 6.58 -5.97 6.03
C GLU A 484 5.10 -6.03 6.45
N VAL A 485 4.71 -5.16 7.39
CA VAL A 485 3.33 -4.97 7.87
C VAL A 485 2.36 -4.67 6.72
N VAL A 486 2.78 -3.92 5.70
CA VAL A 486 1.90 -3.58 4.57
C VAL A 486 1.52 -4.84 3.79
N GLY A 487 2.50 -5.69 3.47
CA GLY A 487 2.29 -6.96 2.78
C GLY A 487 1.50 -7.95 3.61
N ARG A 488 1.82 -8.09 4.91
CA ARG A 488 1.04 -8.95 5.83
C ARG A 488 -0.43 -8.53 5.87
N HIS A 489 -0.72 -7.24 5.99
CA HIS A 489 -2.10 -6.75 6.04
C HIS A 489 -2.81 -6.83 4.69
N ALA A 490 -2.11 -6.74 3.56
CA ALA A 490 -2.68 -7.08 2.25
C ALA A 490 -3.10 -8.55 2.20
N PHE A 491 -2.26 -9.45 2.70
CA PHE A 491 -2.59 -10.87 2.83
C PHE A 491 -3.79 -11.10 3.77
N PHE A 492 -3.82 -10.48 4.95
CA PHE A 492 -4.95 -10.59 5.88
C PHE A 492 -6.26 -10.08 5.26
N THR A 493 -6.23 -8.98 4.52
CA THR A 493 -7.44 -8.47 3.85
C THR A 493 -8.01 -9.47 2.84
N LEU A 494 -7.18 -10.26 2.14
CA LEU A 494 -7.66 -11.36 1.29
C LEU A 494 -8.40 -12.44 2.08
N LEU A 495 -7.92 -12.79 3.28
CA LEU A 495 -8.55 -13.77 4.18
C LEU A 495 -9.84 -13.20 4.81
N GLU A 496 -9.78 -11.99 5.35
CA GLU A 496 -10.91 -11.24 5.93
C GLU A 496 -12.09 -11.16 4.96
N ASN A 497 -11.80 -10.79 3.71
CA ASN A 497 -12.82 -10.67 2.67
C ASN A 497 -13.45 -12.03 2.34
N GLU A 498 -12.69 -13.13 2.43
CA GLU A 498 -13.26 -14.46 2.23
C GLU A 498 -14.16 -14.88 3.37
N ILE A 499 -13.76 -14.66 4.64
CA ILE A 499 -14.62 -14.95 5.80
C ILE A 499 -15.94 -14.17 5.69
N ARG A 500 -15.87 -12.88 5.32
CA ARG A 500 -17.05 -12.02 5.12
C ARG A 500 -17.97 -12.49 3.99
N ASN A 501 -17.47 -13.25 3.01
CA ASN A 501 -18.32 -13.78 1.93
C ASN A 501 -19.41 -14.73 2.45
N VAL A 502 -19.36 -15.15 3.72
CA VAL A 502 -20.43 -15.91 4.36
C VAL A 502 -21.81 -15.26 4.25
N LYS A 503 -21.88 -13.92 4.13
CA LYS A 503 -23.13 -13.16 3.91
C LYS A 503 -23.92 -13.60 2.67
N HIS A 504 -23.25 -14.24 1.71
CA HIS A 504 -23.86 -14.77 0.48
C HIS A 504 -24.50 -16.14 0.66
N TYR A 505 -24.25 -16.84 1.77
CA TYR A 505 -24.92 -18.10 2.12
C TYR A 505 -26.26 -17.81 2.79
N LYS A 506 -27.27 -18.62 2.48
CA LYS A 506 -28.65 -18.48 2.99
C LYS A 506 -29.24 -19.86 3.31
N GLY A 507 -30.35 -19.88 4.04
CA GLY A 507 -31.15 -21.08 4.26
C GLY A 507 -30.43 -22.16 5.09
N ALA A 508 -30.40 -23.40 4.58
CA ALA A 508 -29.80 -24.54 5.28
C ALA A 508 -28.27 -24.42 5.39
N ALA A 509 -27.60 -23.88 4.37
CA ALA A 509 -26.15 -23.70 4.37
C ALA A 509 -25.71 -22.71 5.46
N LEU A 510 -26.40 -21.58 5.58
CA LEU A 510 -26.10 -20.60 6.63
C LEU A 510 -26.35 -21.16 8.04
N ARG A 511 -27.47 -21.89 8.25
CA ARG A 511 -27.75 -22.54 9.54
C ARG A 511 -26.68 -23.54 9.94
N LYS A 512 -26.20 -24.35 8.99
CA LYS A 512 -25.08 -25.26 9.23
C LYS A 512 -23.81 -24.51 9.64
N ILE A 513 -23.49 -23.40 8.97
CA ILE A 513 -22.33 -22.57 9.33
C ILE A 513 -22.48 -21.94 10.73
N GLN A 514 -23.68 -21.49 11.10
CA GLN A 514 -23.97 -20.98 12.45
C GLN A 514 -23.77 -22.08 13.51
N GLU A 515 -24.30 -23.28 13.26
CA GLU A 515 -24.26 -24.43 14.19
C GLU A 515 -22.89 -25.12 14.29
N GLU A 516 -22.08 -25.13 13.22
CA GLU A 516 -20.78 -25.82 13.16
C GLU A 516 -19.58 -24.87 13.16
N GLY A 517 -19.81 -23.57 12.97
CA GLY A 517 -18.77 -22.56 12.77
C GLY A 517 -18.30 -22.49 11.31
N LEU A 518 -17.83 -21.32 10.91
CA LEU A 518 -17.28 -21.07 9.57
C LEU A 518 -15.91 -21.74 9.43
N GLU A 519 -15.75 -22.60 8.43
CA GLU A 519 -14.46 -23.20 8.11
C GLU A 519 -13.84 -22.48 6.91
N LEU A 520 -12.73 -21.79 7.14
CA LEU A 520 -11.90 -21.15 6.13
C LEU A 520 -10.79 -22.12 5.73
N VAL A 521 -10.66 -22.40 4.43
CA VAL A 521 -9.60 -23.26 3.91
C VAL A 521 -8.52 -22.41 3.27
N LEU A 522 -7.26 -22.70 3.63
CA LEU A 522 -6.06 -22.13 3.04
C LEU A 522 -5.25 -23.25 2.39
N SER A 523 -5.07 -23.19 1.07
CA SER A 523 -4.25 -24.15 0.35
C SER A 523 -2.94 -23.57 -0.13
N LEU A 524 -1.89 -24.40 -0.10
CA LEU A 524 -0.52 -24.08 -0.50
C LEU A 524 -0.14 -24.95 -1.70
N GLN A 525 0.37 -24.33 -2.76
CA GLN A 525 0.92 -25.05 -3.90
C GLN A 525 2.16 -24.31 -4.42
N GLU A 526 3.31 -24.98 -4.46
CA GLU A 526 4.49 -24.37 -5.06
C GLU A 526 4.31 -24.23 -6.58
N ALA A 527 4.66 -23.06 -7.12
CA ALA A 527 4.55 -22.78 -8.54
C ALA A 527 5.83 -22.10 -9.07
N PRO A 528 6.26 -22.42 -10.31
CA PRO A 528 7.32 -21.68 -10.96
C PRO A 528 6.81 -20.33 -11.47
N VAL A 529 7.67 -19.32 -11.52
CA VAL A 529 7.34 -18.02 -12.13
C VAL A 529 7.36 -18.13 -13.66
N ARG A 530 8.32 -18.89 -14.19
CA ARG A 530 8.50 -19.18 -15.61
C ARG A 530 8.42 -20.67 -15.88
N HIS A 531 7.71 -21.02 -16.95
CA HIS A 531 7.42 -22.39 -17.34
C HIS A 531 8.62 -23.13 -17.98
N ASP A 532 9.61 -22.39 -18.47
CA ASP A 532 10.74 -22.85 -19.29
C ASP A 532 12.07 -22.96 -18.51
N VAL A 533 12.15 -22.46 -17.28
CA VAL A 533 13.40 -22.41 -16.51
C VAL A 533 13.36 -23.44 -15.37
N GLY A 534 14.12 -24.52 -15.51
CA GLY A 534 14.39 -25.46 -14.44
C GLY A 534 15.33 -24.84 -13.40
N GLY A 535 14.81 -23.93 -12.57
CA GLY A 535 15.60 -23.27 -11.51
C GLY A 535 14.70 -22.55 -10.52
N ASP A 536 14.86 -22.91 -9.23
CA ASP A 536 14.21 -22.36 -8.03
C ASP A 536 12.74 -21.93 -8.17
N LYS A 537 11.83 -22.85 -7.79
CA LYS A 537 10.41 -22.57 -7.57
C LYS A 537 10.27 -21.28 -6.73
N ALA A 538 9.72 -20.22 -7.31
CA ALA A 538 9.80 -18.87 -6.75
C ALA A 538 8.45 -18.32 -6.24
N LEU A 539 7.34 -19.01 -6.48
CA LEU A 539 6.01 -18.61 -6.00
C LEU A 539 5.37 -19.70 -5.13
N CYS A 540 4.60 -19.25 -4.16
CA CYS A 540 3.57 -20.03 -3.50
C CYS A 540 2.22 -19.55 -4.03
N ARG A 541 1.50 -20.45 -4.68
CA ARG A 541 0.13 -20.24 -5.09
C ARG A 541 -0.78 -20.56 -3.92
N LEU A 542 -1.43 -19.53 -3.39
CA LEU A 542 -2.33 -19.62 -2.25
C LEU A 542 -3.77 -19.67 -2.73
N GLY A 543 -4.52 -20.66 -2.26
CA GLY A 543 -5.97 -20.77 -2.48
C GLY A 543 -6.75 -20.51 -1.21
N VAL A 544 -7.83 -19.75 -1.28
CA VAL A 544 -8.67 -19.41 -0.11
C VAL A 544 -10.15 -19.59 -0.46
N TRP A 545 -10.90 -20.27 0.40
CA TRP A 545 -12.36 -20.44 0.26
C TRP A 545 -13.05 -20.80 1.58
N ILE A 546 -14.37 -20.62 1.64
CA ILE A 546 -15.23 -21.16 2.71
C ILE A 546 -15.54 -22.62 2.38
N ASN A 547 -15.36 -23.54 3.33
CA ASN A 547 -15.62 -24.98 3.13
C ASN A 547 -17.11 -25.37 3.15
N THR A 548 -17.94 -24.58 2.47
CA THR A 548 -19.36 -24.85 2.29
C THR A 548 -19.69 -24.72 0.80
N PRO A 549 -20.28 -25.75 0.16
CA PRO A 549 -20.69 -25.64 -1.24
C PRO A 549 -21.74 -24.55 -1.47
N ALA A 550 -21.69 -23.94 -2.65
CA ALA A 550 -22.60 -22.90 -3.12
C ALA A 550 -23.09 -23.21 -4.54
N ASN A 551 -24.16 -22.54 -4.97
CA ASN A 551 -24.60 -22.57 -6.36
C ASN A 551 -23.58 -21.80 -7.22
N MET A 552 -23.16 -22.41 -8.33
CA MET A 552 -22.21 -21.83 -9.29
C MET A 552 -22.90 -20.99 -10.37
N GLU A 553 -24.23 -20.92 -10.37
CA GLU A 553 -25.03 -20.11 -11.28
C GLU A 553 -25.75 -18.98 -10.52
N LEU A 554 -25.77 -17.80 -11.13
CA LEU A 554 -26.56 -16.65 -10.69
C LEU A 554 -28.03 -16.82 -11.10
N SER A 555 -28.92 -15.99 -10.54
CA SER A 555 -30.37 -16.04 -10.83
C SER A 555 -30.74 -15.79 -12.29
N ASP A 556 -29.85 -15.19 -13.07
CA ASP A 556 -30.01 -14.93 -14.50
C ASP A 556 -29.40 -16.03 -15.39
N GLY A 557 -28.88 -17.11 -14.79
CA GLY A 557 -28.22 -18.22 -15.49
C GLY A 557 -26.74 -17.97 -15.80
N THR A 558 -26.18 -16.82 -15.42
CA THR A 558 -24.76 -16.53 -15.62
C THR A 558 -23.90 -17.34 -14.67
N LEU A 559 -22.80 -17.92 -15.15
CA LEU A 559 -21.86 -18.64 -14.30
C LEU A 559 -21.14 -17.67 -13.35
N LEU A 560 -21.10 -18.01 -12.07
CA LEU A 560 -20.50 -17.19 -11.02
C LEU A 560 -19.01 -16.94 -11.26
N LEU A 561 -18.28 -17.94 -11.77
CA LEU A 561 -16.86 -17.81 -12.16
C LEU A 561 -16.68 -16.76 -13.27
N GLN A 562 -17.56 -16.77 -14.27
CA GLN A 562 -17.54 -15.82 -15.39
C GLN A 562 -17.73 -14.40 -14.87
N HIS A 563 -18.78 -14.19 -14.05
CA HIS A 563 -19.07 -12.89 -13.46
C HIS A 563 -17.89 -12.38 -12.62
N LYS A 564 -17.28 -13.24 -11.79
CA LYS A 564 -16.12 -12.86 -10.97
C LYS A 564 -14.91 -12.49 -11.82
N PHE A 565 -14.58 -13.29 -12.83
CA PHE A 565 -13.42 -13.02 -13.68
C PHE A 565 -13.59 -11.77 -14.53
N ALA A 566 -14.80 -11.54 -15.07
CA ALA A 566 -15.12 -10.32 -15.79
C ALA A 566 -14.87 -9.09 -14.91
N ALA A 567 -15.42 -9.07 -13.69
CA ALA A 567 -15.20 -7.99 -12.74
C ALA A 567 -13.71 -7.80 -12.36
N LEU A 568 -12.95 -8.89 -12.19
CA LEU A 568 -11.51 -8.81 -11.90
C LEU A 568 -10.69 -8.25 -13.07
N ARG A 569 -11.10 -8.48 -14.32
CA ARG A 569 -10.41 -7.94 -15.51
C ARG A 569 -10.62 -6.45 -15.69
N GLU A 570 -11.72 -5.92 -15.21
CA GLU A 570 -12.03 -4.50 -15.33
C GLU A 570 -11.05 -3.62 -14.53
N GLY A 571 -10.94 -2.37 -14.94
CA GLY A 571 -10.24 -1.37 -14.17
C GLY A 571 -10.91 -1.15 -12.80
N ILE A 572 -10.14 -0.73 -11.81
CA ILE A 572 -10.64 -0.34 -10.48
C ILE A 572 -11.29 1.06 -10.50
N MET A 573 -11.23 1.73 -11.65
CA MET A 573 -11.89 2.99 -11.93
C MET A 573 -12.87 2.79 -13.06
N ASP A 574 -14.00 3.48 -12.97
CA ASP A 574 -14.90 3.66 -14.08
C ASP A 574 -14.23 4.46 -15.21
N PRO A 575 -14.24 3.98 -16.47
CA PRO A 575 -13.51 4.62 -17.56
C PRO A 575 -14.07 5.98 -17.97
N GLU A 576 -15.34 6.27 -17.70
CA GLU A 576 -15.99 7.54 -18.07
C GLU A 576 -15.85 8.59 -16.97
N THR A 577 -16.04 8.18 -15.71
CA THR A 577 -16.12 9.09 -14.56
C THR A 577 -14.86 9.13 -13.70
N PHE A 578 -13.94 8.18 -13.89
CA PHE A 578 -12.81 7.88 -12.99
C PHE A 578 -13.23 7.60 -11.53
N ALA A 579 -14.51 7.32 -11.29
CA ALA A 579 -15.00 6.95 -9.98
C ALA A 579 -14.44 5.57 -9.58
N PRO A 580 -14.08 5.37 -8.30
CA PRO A 580 -13.64 4.06 -7.82
C PRO A 580 -14.75 3.02 -7.94
N ARG A 581 -14.39 1.81 -8.39
CA ARG A 581 -15.26 0.63 -8.32
C ARG A 581 -15.08 -0.05 -6.97
N LEU A 582 -16.07 0.13 -6.11
CA LEU A 582 -16.06 -0.40 -4.75
C LEU A 582 -16.44 -1.89 -4.71
N GLY A 583 -16.03 -2.59 -3.65
CA GLY A 583 -16.41 -3.97 -3.39
C GLY A 583 -15.24 -4.93 -3.15
N GLY A 584 -15.57 -6.10 -2.59
CA GLY A 584 -14.59 -7.12 -2.15
C GLY A 584 -13.67 -7.63 -3.26
N GLY A 585 -14.17 -7.78 -4.49
CA GLY A 585 -13.34 -8.25 -5.61
C GLY A 585 -12.22 -7.28 -5.98
N PHE A 586 -12.49 -5.97 -5.96
CA PHE A 586 -11.48 -4.95 -6.24
C PHE A 586 -10.50 -4.77 -5.07
N GLN A 587 -10.97 -4.93 -3.82
CA GLN A 587 -10.12 -4.99 -2.62
C GLN A 587 -9.13 -6.15 -2.71
N ASP A 588 -9.63 -7.34 -3.07
CA ASP A 588 -8.79 -8.53 -3.24
C ASP A 588 -7.77 -8.31 -4.37
N LYS A 589 -8.20 -7.77 -5.52
CA LYS A 589 -7.31 -7.48 -6.66
C LYS A 589 -6.17 -6.54 -6.27
N LEU A 590 -6.46 -5.48 -5.50
CA LEU A 590 -5.47 -4.54 -4.99
C LEU A 590 -4.43 -5.22 -4.09
N CYS A 591 -4.90 -6.04 -3.15
CA CYS A 591 -4.03 -6.72 -2.20
C CYS A 591 -3.17 -7.80 -2.88
N ALA A 592 -3.75 -8.58 -3.80
CA ALA A 592 -3.01 -9.55 -4.59
C ALA A 592 -1.96 -8.87 -5.50
N GLY A 593 -2.33 -7.75 -6.14
CA GLY A 593 -1.40 -6.94 -6.92
C GLY A 593 -0.25 -6.37 -6.08
N MET A 594 -0.53 -5.92 -4.85
CA MET A 594 0.50 -5.45 -3.91
C MET A 594 1.47 -6.56 -3.50
N LEU A 595 0.96 -7.76 -3.17
CA LEU A 595 1.78 -8.92 -2.81
C LEU A 595 2.69 -9.37 -3.96
N PHE A 596 2.22 -9.22 -5.21
CA PHE A 596 2.97 -9.64 -6.38
C PHE A 596 3.94 -8.57 -6.90
N ASN A 597 3.51 -7.30 -6.96
CA ASN A 597 4.24 -6.20 -7.60
C ASN A 597 4.93 -5.22 -6.64
N ASN A 598 4.84 -5.47 -5.32
CA ASN A 598 5.33 -4.61 -4.24
C ASN A 598 4.66 -3.22 -4.15
N ARG A 599 3.66 -2.93 -4.99
CA ARG A 599 3.02 -1.61 -5.11
C ARG A 599 1.53 -1.71 -5.42
N PHE A 600 0.74 -0.81 -4.85
CA PHE A 600 -0.70 -0.73 -5.11
C PHE A 600 -1.02 -0.07 -6.46
N GLN A 601 -0.26 0.94 -6.89
CA GLN A 601 -0.53 1.60 -8.19
C GLN A 601 -0.24 0.68 -9.38
N ARG A 602 0.50 -0.42 -9.19
CA ARG A 602 0.72 -1.45 -10.21
C ARG A 602 -0.41 -2.48 -10.32
N VAL A 603 -1.54 -2.28 -9.64
CA VAL A 603 -2.72 -3.15 -9.72
C VAL A 603 -3.31 -3.27 -11.13
N GLN A 604 -3.06 -2.29 -12.01
CA GLN A 604 -3.51 -2.32 -13.41
C GLN A 604 -2.44 -2.74 -14.42
N ASN A 605 -1.20 -2.99 -13.98
CA ASN A 605 -0.16 -3.46 -14.89
C ASN A 605 -0.60 -4.77 -15.55
N GLY A 606 -0.46 -4.87 -16.87
CA GLY A 606 -0.88 -6.03 -17.64
C GLY A 606 -2.32 -5.99 -18.16
N ASP A 607 -3.12 -4.98 -17.82
CA ASP A 607 -4.45 -4.80 -18.43
C ASP A 607 -4.39 -4.28 -19.88
N GLU A 608 -5.52 -4.27 -20.59
CA GLU A 608 -5.62 -3.84 -21.99
C GLU A 608 -6.15 -2.39 -22.15
N SER A 609 -6.26 -1.60 -21.07
CA SER A 609 -6.84 -0.26 -21.09
C SER A 609 -5.99 0.75 -21.87
N GLU A 610 -6.63 1.51 -22.77
CA GLU A 610 -5.99 2.60 -23.53
C GLU A 610 -5.86 3.91 -22.74
N MET A 611 -6.58 4.03 -21.62
CA MET A 611 -6.62 5.26 -20.80
C MET A 611 -5.39 5.44 -19.90
N ARG A 612 -4.54 4.41 -19.79
CA ARG A 612 -3.34 4.42 -18.95
C ARG A 612 -2.07 4.27 -19.78
N ASP A 613 -0.99 4.80 -19.24
CA ASP A 613 0.35 4.51 -19.72
C ASP A 613 0.71 3.04 -19.44
N ARG A 614 1.16 2.34 -20.48
CA ARG A 614 1.54 0.91 -20.46
C ARG A 614 3.03 0.71 -20.74
N THR A 615 3.82 1.79 -20.78
CA THR A 615 5.27 1.70 -21.05
C THR A 615 6.02 0.87 -20.00
N ASP A 616 5.55 0.90 -18.75
CA ASP A 616 6.10 0.14 -17.62
C ASP A 616 5.54 -1.30 -17.50
N ASP A 617 4.64 -1.72 -18.40
CA ASP A 617 4.06 -3.07 -18.34
C ASP A 617 5.06 -4.13 -18.80
N THR A 618 5.23 -5.15 -17.97
CA THR A 618 6.10 -6.27 -18.29
C THR A 618 5.31 -7.47 -18.83
N ASP A 619 6.00 -8.39 -19.51
CA ASP A 619 5.39 -9.66 -19.95
C ASP A 619 4.91 -10.51 -18.76
N ARG A 620 5.62 -10.43 -17.63
CA ARG A 620 5.21 -11.03 -16.37
C ARG A 620 3.86 -10.47 -15.91
N ASP A 621 3.71 -9.15 -15.92
CA ASP A 621 2.45 -8.52 -15.49
C ASP A 621 1.27 -8.98 -16.35
N ARG A 622 1.45 -9.02 -17.67
CA ARG A 622 0.45 -9.54 -18.62
C ARG A 622 0.12 -11.02 -18.39
N HIS A 623 1.08 -11.84 -17.95
CA HIS A 623 0.87 -13.26 -17.69
C HIS A 623 0.03 -13.52 -16.43
N PHE A 624 0.26 -12.75 -15.36
CA PHE A 624 -0.39 -12.97 -14.06
C PHE A 624 -1.63 -12.10 -13.82
N TYR A 625 -1.85 -11.05 -14.60
CA TYR A 625 -3.08 -10.24 -14.54
C TYR A 625 -4.33 -11.11 -14.76
N PRO A 626 -5.41 -10.98 -13.96
CA PRO A 626 -5.73 -9.91 -13.00
C PRO A 626 -5.30 -10.16 -11.53
N TRP A 627 -4.19 -10.85 -11.30
CA TRP A 627 -3.60 -11.19 -9.98
C TRP A 627 -4.39 -12.23 -9.17
N ILE A 628 -5.67 -12.41 -9.47
CA ILE A 628 -6.56 -13.40 -8.87
C ILE A 628 -7.13 -14.32 -9.94
N ILE A 629 -7.06 -15.62 -9.67
CA ILE A 629 -7.64 -16.67 -10.50
C ILE A 629 -8.86 -17.22 -9.76
N PRO A 630 -10.09 -16.91 -10.20
CA PRO A 630 -11.28 -17.57 -9.69
C PRO A 630 -11.31 -19.02 -10.16
N ALA A 631 -11.76 -19.91 -9.28
CA ALA A 631 -11.88 -21.33 -9.56
C ALA A 631 -13.10 -21.92 -8.87
N SER A 632 -13.54 -23.09 -9.34
CA SER A 632 -14.50 -23.92 -8.62
C SER A 632 -14.06 -25.37 -8.59
N GLY A 633 -14.35 -26.05 -7.49
CA GLY A 633 -14.26 -27.50 -7.39
C GLY A 633 -15.65 -28.10 -7.20
N PRO A 634 -15.96 -29.27 -7.77
CA PRO A 634 -17.25 -29.92 -7.59
C PRO A 634 -17.45 -30.35 -6.12
N ALA A 635 -18.71 -30.48 -5.70
CA ALA A 635 -19.05 -30.73 -4.30
C ALA A 635 -18.61 -32.12 -3.79
N ASP A 636 -18.48 -33.09 -4.68
CA ASP A 636 -18.05 -34.46 -4.39
C ASP A 636 -16.52 -34.60 -4.34
N ASN A 637 -15.80 -33.77 -5.10
CA ASN A 637 -14.34 -33.73 -5.09
C ASN A 637 -13.83 -32.29 -5.16
N PRO A 638 -13.60 -31.63 -4.00
CA PRO A 638 -13.17 -30.25 -3.98
C PRO A 638 -11.81 -30.04 -4.64
N HIS A 639 -10.99 -31.05 -4.92
CA HIS A 639 -9.64 -30.87 -5.48
C HIS A 639 -9.58 -30.97 -7.01
N GLN A 640 -10.71 -31.22 -7.69
CA GLN A 640 -10.83 -31.14 -9.14
C GLN A 640 -11.20 -29.71 -9.56
N ASP A 641 -10.22 -28.80 -9.44
CA ASP A 641 -10.47 -27.40 -9.72
C ASP A 641 -10.65 -27.16 -11.23
N ILE A 642 -11.69 -26.42 -11.57
CA ILE A 642 -11.82 -25.71 -12.84
C ILE A 642 -11.42 -24.25 -12.61
N GLU A 643 -10.33 -23.83 -13.23
CA GLU A 643 -9.73 -22.52 -13.04
C GLU A 643 -9.98 -21.63 -14.25
N PHE A 644 -10.39 -20.40 -14.01
CA PHE A 644 -10.71 -19.47 -15.09
C PHE A 644 -9.62 -18.39 -15.22
N ASN A 645 -8.84 -18.48 -16.31
CA ASN A 645 -7.70 -17.62 -16.61
C ASN A 645 -7.86 -16.90 -17.96
N PHE A 646 -6.90 -16.04 -18.31
CA PHE A 646 -6.95 -15.21 -19.52
C PHE A 646 -7.01 -16.03 -20.82
N LEU A 647 -6.32 -17.17 -20.91
CA LEU A 647 -6.36 -18.05 -22.08
C LEU A 647 -7.74 -18.72 -22.22
N ALA A 648 -8.30 -19.19 -21.11
CA ALA A 648 -9.64 -19.80 -21.08
C ALA A 648 -10.74 -18.82 -21.51
N PHE A 649 -10.60 -17.53 -21.20
CA PHE A 649 -11.54 -16.49 -21.66
C PHE A 649 -11.54 -16.33 -23.19
N ARG A 650 -10.37 -16.38 -23.83
CA ARG A 650 -10.29 -16.34 -25.31
C ARG A 650 -10.91 -17.58 -25.97
N GLN A 651 -11.09 -18.65 -25.20
CA GLN A 651 -11.68 -19.92 -25.62
C GLN A 651 -12.98 -20.20 -24.84
N TRP A 652 -13.78 -19.16 -24.59
CA TRP A 652 -14.97 -19.22 -23.74
C TRP A 652 -15.95 -20.35 -24.11
N GLU A 653 -16.19 -20.56 -25.40
CA GLU A 653 -17.07 -21.64 -25.87
C GLU A 653 -16.54 -23.02 -25.47
N ASN A 654 -15.21 -23.23 -25.55
CA ASN A 654 -14.57 -24.46 -25.11
C ASN A 654 -14.66 -24.61 -23.59
N PHE A 655 -14.49 -23.50 -22.84
CA PHE A 655 -14.63 -23.52 -21.39
C PHE A 655 -16.03 -23.95 -20.95
N LEU A 656 -17.08 -23.34 -21.52
CA LEU A 656 -18.47 -23.71 -21.21
C LEU A 656 -18.77 -25.18 -21.55
N ALA A 657 -18.22 -25.69 -22.64
CA ALA A 657 -18.38 -27.09 -23.02
C ALA A 657 -17.73 -28.06 -22.02
N CYS A 658 -16.73 -27.61 -21.26
CA CYS A 658 -15.98 -28.42 -20.30
C CYS A 658 -16.41 -28.20 -18.84
N TYR A 659 -17.29 -27.23 -18.56
CA TYR A 659 -17.76 -26.94 -17.21
C TYR A 659 -18.95 -27.83 -16.86
N ASP A 660 -18.85 -28.58 -15.76
CA ASP A 660 -19.69 -29.76 -15.52
C ASP A 660 -20.49 -29.75 -14.20
N HIS A 661 -20.37 -28.71 -13.37
CA HIS A 661 -21.03 -28.67 -12.05
C HIS A 661 -21.73 -27.34 -11.74
N SER A 662 -23.01 -27.38 -11.39
CA SER A 662 -23.79 -26.20 -10.97
C SER A 662 -23.75 -25.96 -9.45
N PHE A 663 -23.16 -26.89 -8.68
CA PHE A 663 -23.04 -26.82 -7.21
C PHE A 663 -21.64 -27.29 -6.78
N GLY A 664 -20.93 -26.47 -6.00
CA GLY A 664 -19.53 -26.74 -5.68
C GLY A 664 -18.90 -25.70 -4.77
N TYR A 665 -17.59 -25.75 -4.63
CA TYR A 665 -16.80 -24.82 -3.82
C TYR A 665 -16.28 -23.69 -4.69
N LEU A 666 -16.61 -22.44 -4.34
CA LEU A 666 -16.05 -21.27 -5.00
C LEU A 666 -14.72 -20.89 -4.35
N LYS A 667 -13.67 -20.79 -5.16
CA LYS A 667 -12.31 -20.54 -4.68
C LYS A 667 -11.69 -19.34 -5.38
N LYS A 668 -10.71 -18.76 -4.71
CA LYS A 668 -9.80 -17.78 -5.31
C LYS A 668 -8.36 -18.20 -5.09
N TYR A 669 -7.55 -18.08 -6.13
CA TYR A 669 -6.11 -18.30 -6.09
C TYR A 669 -5.35 -17.01 -6.38
N PHE A 670 -4.26 -16.78 -5.66
CA PHE A 670 -3.32 -15.68 -5.91
C PHE A 670 -1.89 -16.14 -5.62
N TYR A 671 -0.91 -15.34 -6.01
CA TYR A 671 0.50 -15.69 -5.88
C TYR A 671 1.21 -14.80 -4.86
N VAL A 672 2.05 -15.44 -4.05
CA VAL A 672 2.99 -14.77 -3.13
C VAL A 672 4.39 -15.30 -3.41
N TRP A 673 5.38 -14.43 -3.35
CA TRP A 673 6.78 -14.81 -3.56
C TRP A 673 7.27 -15.72 -2.44
N LYS A 674 7.99 -16.79 -2.78
CA LYS A 674 8.75 -17.55 -1.79
C LYS A 674 10.00 -16.77 -1.40
N ALA A 675 10.29 -16.71 -0.11
CA ALA A 675 11.53 -16.13 0.37
C ALA A 675 12.73 -16.93 -0.16
N ALA A 676 13.85 -16.25 -0.38
CA ALA A 676 15.09 -16.88 -0.81
C ALA A 676 16.31 -16.16 -0.24
N ASP A 677 17.44 -16.86 -0.15
CA ASP A 677 18.60 -16.34 0.56
C ASP A 677 19.56 -15.55 -0.32
N VAL A 678 19.98 -16.12 -1.46
CA VAL A 678 21.05 -15.56 -2.28
C VAL A 678 20.72 -15.67 -3.76
N ARG A 679 20.83 -14.56 -4.50
CA ARG A 679 20.74 -14.51 -5.97
C ARG A 679 21.99 -13.88 -6.57
N SER A 680 22.43 -14.38 -7.72
CA SER A 680 23.48 -13.74 -8.52
C SER A 680 22.89 -13.07 -9.76
N ILE A 681 23.38 -11.88 -10.09
CA ILE A 681 22.96 -11.10 -11.27
C ILE A 681 24.19 -10.84 -12.14
N HIS A 682 24.04 -11.03 -13.45
CA HIS A 682 25.12 -10.94 -14.42
C HIS A 682 25.07 -9.69 -15.32
N SER A 683 23.88 -9.14 -15.60
CA SER A 683 23.74 -7.94 -16.43
C SER A 683 22.42 -7.21 -16.15
N ALA A 684 22.31 -5.94 -16.54
CA ALA A 684 21.09 -5.14 -16.36
C ALA A 684 19.94 -5.61 -17.27
N GLY A 685 20.27 -6.29 -18.38
CA GLY A 685 19.32 -6.90 -19.31
C GLY A 685 18.98 -8.35 -19.01
N ASP A 686 19.35 -8.87 -17.83
CA ASP A 686 18.99 -10.22 -17.42
C ASP A 686 17.46 -10.34 -17.37
N ALA A 687 16.89 -11.22 -18.20
CA ALA A 687 15.44 -11.41 -18.30
C ALA A 687 14.81 -11.77 -16.95
N ASP A 688 15.60 -12.33 -16.04
CA ASP A 688 15.18 -12.67 -14.68
C ASP A 688 14.98 -11.43 -13.79
N PHE A 689 15.49 -10.25 -14.16
CA PHE A 689 15.22 -8.99 -13.45
C PHE A 689 13.76 -8.56 -13.59
N ILE A 690 13.14 -8.84 -14.74
CA ILE A 690 11.73 -8.54 -15.03
C ILE A 690 10.83 -9.61 -14.41
N TRP A 691 11.25 -10.88 -14.52
CA TRP A 691 10.45 -12.03 -14.11
C TRP A 691 10.58 -12.39 -12.63
N ASP A 692 11.52 -11.84 -11.87
CA ASP A 692 11.67 -12.10 -10.43
C ASP A 692 11.47 -10.82 -9.59
N ASN A 693 11.33 -10.98 -8.27
CA ASN A 693 11.25 -9.91 -7.29
C ASN A 693 12.51 -9.89 -6.45
N LEU A 694 13.46 -9.02 -6.80
CA LEU A 694 14.77 -8.98 -6.13
C LEU A 694 14.70 -8.70 -4.63
N ALA A 695 13.65 -8.02 -4.17
CA ALA A 695 13.48 -7.71 -2.75
C ALA A 695 13.23 -8.97 -1.90
N ARG A 696 12.86 -10.11 -2.51
CA ARG A 696 12.66 -11.39 -1.80
C ARG A 696 13.97 -12.08 -1.39
N PHE A 697 15.10 -11.62 -1.91
CA PHE A 697 16.40 -12.21 -1.62
C PHE A 697 17.08 -11.49 -0.46
N ARG A 698 17.60 -12.27 0.50
CA ARG A 698 18.38 -11.73 1.61
C ARG A 698 19.68 -11.08 1.12
N PHE A 699 20.34 -11.67 0.12
CA PHE A 699 21.56 -11.21 -0.52
C PHE A 699 21.46 -11.22 -2.05
N VAL A 700 22.07 -10.22 -2.68
CA VAL A 700 22.25 -10.17 -4.15
C VAL A 700 23.72 -10.01 -4.48
N GLY A 701 24.29 -10.94 -5.24
CA GLY A 701 25.66 -10.91 -5.73
C GLY A 701 25.76 -10.33 -7.14
N LEU A 702 26.69 -9.39 -7.33
CA LEU A 702 26.97 -8.76 -8.62
C LEU A 702 28.14 -9.49 -9.30
N ASN A 703 27.82 -10.24 -10.36
CA ASN A 703 28.76 -11.04 -11.15
C ASN A 703 28.95 -10.49 -12.57
N GLY A 704 28.53 -9.24 -12.81
CA GLY A 704 28.75 -8.54 -14.08
C GLY A 704 30.17 -7.96 -14.22
N PRO A 705 30.54 -7.51 -15.43
CA PRO A 705 31.79 -6.78 -15.70
C PRO A 705 31.98 -5.59 -14.75
N GLU A 706 33.22 -5.30 -14.33
CA GLU A 706 33.52 -4.23 -13.34
C GLU A 706 32.97 -2.86 -13.73
N ASP A 707 32.98 -2.55 -15.03
CA ASP A 707 32.45 -1.30 -15.60
C ASP A 707 30.93 -1.16 -15.44
N GLN A 708 30.20 -2.26 -15.29
CA GLN A 708 28.73 -2.29 -15.09
C GLN A 708 28.32 -2.54 -13.64
N GLN A 709 29.24 -2.92 -12.76
CA GLN A 709 28.90 -3.25 -11.36
C GLN A 709 28.32 -2.07 -10.59
N ARG A 710 28.74 -0.84 -10.90
CA ARG A 710 28.21 0.36 -10.24
C ARG A 710 26.75 0.62 -10.60
N GLU A 711 26.41 0.53 -11.89
CA GLU A 711 25.03 0.67 -12.37
C GLU A 711 24.14 -0.45 -11.79
N LEU A 712 24.62 -1.70 -11.80
CA LEU A 712 23.91 -2.82 -11.20
C LEU A 712 23.69 -2.64 -9.69
N PHE A 713 24.69 -2.14 -8.98
CA PHE A 713 24.56 -1.83 -7.55
C PHE A 713 23.45 -0.82 -7.30
N ASP A 714 23.44 0.29 -8.05
CA ASP A 714 22.43 1.35 -7.90
C ASP A 714 21.02 0.84 -8.27
N LEU A 715 20.90 0.00 -9.32
CA LEU A 715 19.64 -0.65 -9.71
C LEU A 715 19.10 -1.58 -8.61
N VAL A 716 19.95 -2.43 -8.03
CA VAL A 716 19.58 -3.37 -6.95
C VAL A 716 19.23 -2.60 -5.67
N ARG A 717 19.99 -1.56 -5.32
CA ARG A 717 19.67 -0.67 -4.19
C ARG A 717 18.32 0.02 -4.36
N ALA A 718 17.98 0.44 -5.57
CA ALA A 718 16.69 1.07 -5.87
C ALA A 718 15.48 0.13 -5.69
N GLN A 719 15.70 -1.20 -5.68
CA GLN A 719 14.68 -2.20 -5.34
C GLN A 719 14.55 -2.46 -3.82
N GLY A 720 15.36 -1.78 -2.99
CA GLY A 720 15.34 -1.90 -1.53
C GLY A 720 16.24 -2.99 -0.95
N VAL A 721 17.06 -3.65 -1.78
CA VAL A 721 18.00 -4.68 -1.31
C VAL A 721 19.25 -4.02 -0.75
N LEU A 722 19.59 -4.30 0.52
CA LEU A 722 20.76 -3.71 1.17
C LEU A 722 22.00 -4.61 1.18
N ARG A 723 21.83 -5.94 1.20
CA ARG A 723 22.97 -6.86 1.27
C ARG A 723 23.44 -7.23 -0.13
N ILE A 724 24.33 -6.39 -0.67
CA ILE A 724 24.87 -6.53 -2.03
C ILE A 724 26.33 -6.98 -1.96
N ILE A 725 26.65 -8.11 -2.59
CA ILE A 725 27.99 -8.67 -2.63
C ILE A 725 28.66 -8.23 -3.94
N LYS A 726 29.80 -7.53 -3.84
CA LYS A 726 30.61 -7.13 -5.00
C LYS A 726 31.63 -8.23 -5.33
N GLY A 727 31.64 -8.70 -6.57
CA GLY A 727 32.56 -9.74 -7.08
C GLY A 727 32.29 -11.12 -6.49
N GLY A 728 31.70 -12.01 -7.28
CA GLY A 728 31.33 -13.36 -6.81
C GLY A 728 31.77 -14.49 -7.75
N GLY A 729 32.55 -15.42 -7.19
CA GLY A 729 32.77 -16.74 -7.79
C GLY A 729 31.53 -17.65 -7.67
N SER A 730 31.66 -18.92 -8.05
CA SER A 730 30.57 -19.89 -7.96
C SER A 730 30.05 -20.04 -6.52
N LEU A 731 28.73 -19.96 -6.33
CA LEU A 731 28.08 -20.21 -5.04
C LEU A 731 28.18 -21.70 -4.66
N PRO A 732 28.35 -22.03 -3.36
CA PRO A 732 28.25 -23.41 -2.88
C PRO A 732 26.87 -24.03 -3.19
N PRO A 733 26.73 -25.37 -3.22
CA PRO A 733 25.45 -26.02 -3.49
C PRO A 733 24.48 -25.97 -2.29
N GLY A 734 24.97 -26.04 -1.04
CA GLY A 734 24.13 -26.06 0.16
C GLY A 734 23.48 -24.71 0.49
N ARG A 735 22.23 -24.69 0.97
CA ARG A 735 21.53 -23.45 1.39
C ARG A 735 22.30 -22.69 2.48
N ASP A 736 22.61 -23.36 3.58
CA ASP A 736 23.30 -22.73 4.73
C ASP A 736 24.77 -22.36 4.42
N GLU A 737 25.42 -23.12 3.54
CA GLU A 737 26.76 -22.82 3.04
C GLU A 737 26.76 -21.58 2.15
N ARG A 738 25.75 -21.42 1.28
CA ARG A 738 25.55 -20.20 0.49
C ARG A 738 25.35 -18.98 1.38
N LEU A 739 24.54 -19.10 2.43
CA LEU A 739 24.33 -18.04 3.41
C LEU A 739 25.63 -17.68 4.14
N THR A 740 26.36 -18.68 4.64
CA THR A 740 27.64 -18.46 5.34
C THR A 740 28.65 -17.75 4.44
N HIS A 741 28.80 -18.22 3.19
CA HIS A 741 29.66 -17.58 2.20
C HIS A 741 29.21 -16.15 1.86
N ALA A 742 27.90 -15.91 1.73
CA ALA A 742 27.35 -14.58 1.48
C ALA A 742 27.68 -13.61 2.63
N TYR A 743 27.54 -14.06 3.87
CA TYR A 743 27.90 -13.31 5.07
C TYR A 743 29.39 -12.97 5.12
N ASP A 744 30.24 -13.97 4.94
CA ASP A 744 31.70 -13.80 4.91
C ASP A 744 32.11 -12.78 3.85
N ARG A 745 31.45 -12.80 2.69
CA ARG A 745 31.73 -11.85 1.60
C ARG A 745 31.26 -10.43 1.88
N TRP A 746 30.08 -10.28 2.47
CA TRP A 746 29.39 -9.00 2.62
C TRP A 746 29.78 -8.22 3.88
N LEU A 747 30.07 -8.90 5.01
CA LEU A 747 30.37 -8.25 6.29
C LEU A 747 31.50 -7.21 6.21
N PRO A 748 32.61 -7.40 5.48
CA PRO A 748 33.63 -6.35 5.31
C PRO A 748 33.11 -5.09 4.63
N THR A 749 32.25 -5.24 3.62
CA THR A 749 31.60 -4.09 2.97
C THR A 749 30.70 -3.34 3.95
N TRP A 750 30.10 -4.05 4.91
CA TRP A 750 29.17 -3.46 5.89
C TRP A 750 29.85 -2.87 7.13
N LEU A 751 30.85 -3.55 7.69
CA LEU A 751 31.50 -3.16 8.95
C LEU A 751 32.81 -2.38 8.75
N GLY A 752 33.40 -2.45 7.56
CA GLY A 752 34.72 -1.90 7.23
C GLY A 752 35.86 -2.90 7.40
N ASP A 753 37.08 -2.40 7.20
CA ASP A 753 38.31 -3.21 7.15
C ASP A 753 39.03 -3.35 8.50
N GLU A 754 38.47 -2.81 9.58
CA GLU A 754 39.06 -2.91 10.91
C GLU A 754 38.73 -4.25 11.60
N PRO A 755 39.74 -4.97 12.13
CA PRO A 755 39.51 -6.16 12.93
C PRO A 755 38.73 -5.85 14.22
N PHE A 756 37.77 -6.71 14.57
CA PHE A 756 36.88 -6.49 15.71
C PHE A 756 36.59 -7.80 16.45
N ASN A 757 36.62 -7.77 17.78
CA ASN A 757 36.23 -8.91 18.61
C ASN A 757 34.97 -8.59 19.43
N LEU A 758 34.06 -9.54 19.53
CA LEU A 758 32.86 -9.45 20.34
C LEU A 758 32.76 -10.64 21.28
N GLN A 759 32.65 -10.39 22.58
CA GLN A 759 32.53 -11.43 23.60
C GLN A 759 31.11 -11.45 24.17
N LEU A 760 30.51 -12.63 24.25
CA LEU A 760 29.22 -12.86 24.88
C LEU A 760 29.45 -13.46 26.27
N ARG A 761 28.86 -12.84 27.30
CA ARG A 761 28.85 -13.38 28.65
C ARG A 761 27.42 -13.57 29.12
N VAL A 762 27.13 -14.70 29.75
CA VAL A 762 25.84 -14.96 30.40
C VAL A 762 26.11 -15.05 31.90
N ASP A 763 25.46 -14.20 32.69
CA ASP A 763 25.65 -14.10 34.13
C ASP A 763 27.14 -13.95 34.52
N ARG A 764 27.86 -13.17 33.72
CA ARG A 764 29.32 -12.90 33.81
C ARG A 764 30.21 -14.13 33.52
N ALA A 765 29.67 -15.28 33.13
CA ALA A 765 30.45 -16.39 32.58
C ALA A 765 30.60 -16.24 31.06
N MET A 766 31.72 -16.67 30.48
CA MET A 766 31.95 -16.60 29.04
C MET A 766 31.06 -17.61 28.31
N ALA A 767 30.20 -17.15 27.40
CA ALA A 767 29.30 -17.99 26.61
C ALA A 767 29.79 -18.20 25.17
N GLY A 768 30.65 -17.31 24.66
CA GLY A 768 31.31 -17.45 23.37
C GLY A 768 31.90 -16.14 22.87
N ALA A 769 32.63 -16.20 21.76
CA ALA A 769 33.29 -15.03 21.17
C ALA A 769 33.27 -15.03 19.63
N PHE A 770 33.15 -13.86 19.04
CA PHE A 770 33.30 -13.62 17.60
C PHE A 770 34.61 -12.92 17.32
N HIS A 771 35.35 -13.43 16.33
CA HIS A 771 36.55 -12.80 15.79
C HIS A 771 36.28 -12.41 14.34
N PHE A 772 36.26 -11.10 14.07
CA PHE A 772 36.10 -10.54 12.73
C PHE A 772 37.44 -10.02 12.20
N ARG A 773 37.88 -10.57 11.07
CA ARG A 773 39.18 -10.37 10.42
C ARG A 773 38.98 -10.15 8.91
N PRO A 774 38.65 -8.94 8.46
CA PRO A 774 38.24 -8.69 7.07
C PRO A 774 39.30 -9.06 6.01
N GLY A 775 40.59 -8.99 6.36
CA GLY A 775 41.70 -9.40 5.48
C GLY A 775 42.06 -10.89 5.50
N ALA A 776 41.40 -11.72 6.31
CA ALA A 776 41.65 -13.17 6.36
C ALA A 776 40.86 -13.92 5.28
N GLU A 777 41.22 -15.19 5.02
CA GLU A 777 40.46 -16.07 4.14
C GLU A 777 39.07 -16.37 4.71
N GLN A 778 39.01 -16.69 6.01
CA GLN A 778 37.77 -16.75 6.77
C GLN A 778 37.64 -15.48 7.60
N ARG A 779 36.71 -14.61 7.22
CA ARG A 779 36.61 -13.24 7.74
C ARG A 779 35.84 -13.16 9.04
N LEU A 780 34.96 -14.11 9.31
CA LEU A 780 34.28 -14.24 10.59
C LEU A 780 34.44 -15.65 11.16
N THR A 781 34.79 -15.73 12.44
CA THR A 781 34.84 -16.99 13.19
C THR A 781 34.12 -16.82 14.52
N TYR A 782 33.23 -17.77 14.85
CA TYR A 782 32.58 -17.86 16.15
C TYR A 782 33.20 -19.01 16.95
N TRP A 783 33.50 -18.75 18.22
CA TRP A 783 34.05 -19.68 19.19
C TRP A 783 33.01 -19.90 20.29
N PRO A 784 32.34 -21.06 20.34
CA PRO A 784 31.43 -21.38 21.45
C PRO A 784 32.22 -21.62 22.73
N GLU A 785 31.53 -21.56 23.89
CA GLU A 785 32.10 -21.76 25.23
C GLU A 785 33.08 -22.94 25.31
N TRP A 786 32.70 -24.12 24.80
CA TRP A 786 33.52 -25.35 24.87
C TRP A 786 34.74 -25.37 23.94
N GLN A 787 34.95 -24.34 23.10
CA GLN A 787 36.11 -24.19 22.23
C GLN A 787 36.90 -22.90 22.53
N MET A 788 36.57 -22.21 23.63
CA MET A 788 37.23 -20.95 23.98
C MET A 788 38.73 -21.11 24.29
N ASP A 789 39.16 -22.28 24.79
CA ASP A 789 40.57 -22.56 25.06
C ASP A 789 41.42 -22.64 23.77
N ASP A 790 40.80 -23.01 22.66
CA ASP A 790 41.41 -23.07 21.33
C ASP A 790 41.40 -21.71 20.61
N ALA A 791 40.63 -20.74 21.13
CA ALA A 791 40.49 -19.44 20.50
C ALA A 791 41.83 -18.68 20.55
N PRO A 792 42.32 -18.14 19.42
CA PRO A 792 43.58 -17.41 19.39
C PRO A 792 43.51 -16.20 20.32
N ARG A 793 44.49 -16.08 21.22
CA ARG A 793 44.59 -14.92 22.12
C ARG A 793 44.70 -13.65 21.29
N ALA A 794 43.66 -12.81 21.35
CA ALA A 794 43.53 -11.64 20.51
C ALA A 794 44.68 -10.63 20.73
N SER A 795 45.37 -10.24 19.65
CA SER A 795 46.32 -9.13 19.61
C SER A 795 45.68 -7.82 19.12
N VAL A 796 44.36 -7.66 19.26
CA VAL A 796 43.57 -6.58 18.64
C VAL A 796 43.21 -5.51 19.66
N SER A 797 43.20 -4.25 19.24
CA SER A 797 42.89 -3.09 20.09
C SER A 797 41.40 -2.92 20.44
N ALA A 798 40.47 -3.40 19.62
CA ALA A 798 39.02 -3.21 19.83
C ALA A 798 38.31 -4.52 20.21
N THR A 799 37.81 -4.59 21.45
CA THR A 799 36.98 -5.70 21.95
C THR A 799 35.71 -5.13 22.60
N LEU A 800 34.54 -5.60 22.17
CA LEU A 800 33.26 -5.32 22.80
C LEU A 800 32.84 -6.51 23.66
N THR A 801 32.34 -6.24 24.86
CA THR A 801 31.73 -7.26 25.73
C THR A 801 30.24 -7.00 25.85
N ILE A 802 29.45 -8.05 25.70
CA ILE A 802 27.99 -8.03 25.86
C ILE A 802 27.66 -8.95 27.03
N ASP A 803 27.15 -8.37 28.11
CA ASP A 803 26.79 -9.07 29.34
C ASP A 803 25.27 -9.31 29.37
N LEU A 804 24.89 -10.58 29.30
CA LEU A 804 23.51 -11.06 29.24
C LEU A 804 23.07 -11.64 30.59
N ALA A 805 21.80 -11.45 30.93
CA ALA A 805 21.14 -12.08 32.07
C ALA A 805 19.72 -12.53 31.67
N HIS A 806 19.25 -13.63 32.27
CA HIS A 806 17.89 -14.08 32.04
C HIS A 806 16.89 -13.09 32.66
N GLY A 807 15.95 -12.59 31.85
CA GLY A 807 15.09 -11.44 32.20
C GLY A 807 14.09 -11.65 33.34
N GLY A 808 14.14 -12.78 34.05
CA GLY A 808 13.42 -13.00 35.31
C GLY A 808 14.30 -12.87 36.56
N GLU A 809 15.63 -12.96 36.42
CA GLU A 809 16.55 -13.17 37.54
C GLU A 809 17.36 -11.93 37.91
N SER A 810 17.52 -10.96 36.99
CA SER A 810 18.33 -9.77 37.23
C SER A 810 17.59 -8.45 37.01
N THR A 811 17.64 -7.58 38.03
CA THR A 811 17.22 -6.18 37.98
C THR A 811 18.37 -5.24 37.60
N ASP A 812 19.58 -5.75 37.38
CA ASP A 812 20.77 -4.96 37.07
C ASP A 812 20.59 -4.21 35.74
N PRO A 813 20.62 -2.87 35.73
CA PRO A 813 20.45 -2.07 34.51
C PRO A 813 21.64 -2.22 33.54
N GLN A 814 22.80 -2.67 34.01
CA GLN A 814 24.01 -2.88 33.19
C GLN A 814 23.98 -4.21 32.41
N LEU A 815 23.10 -5.14 32.77
CA LEU A 815 22.96 -6.42 32.08
C LEU A 815 21.84 -6.35 31.05
N LEU A 816 22.13 -6.83 29.84
CA LEU A 816 21.13 -7.01 28.80
C LEU A 816 20.27 -8.23 29.11
N ARG A 817 18.97 -8.11 28.89
CA ARG A 817 17.99 -9.14 29.22
C ARG A 817 17.68 -9.98 28.00
N TYR A 818 17.59 -11.29 28.21
CA TYR A 818 17.01 -12.21 27.23
C TYR A 818 15.98 -13.13 27.91
N ARG A 819 15.04 -13.69 27.14
CA ARG A 819 13.98 -14.59 27.64
C ARG A 819 14.08 -15.98 27.04
N SER A 820 13.58 -16.99 27.75
CA SER A 820 13.51 -18.37 27.22
C SER A 820 12.69 -18.47 25.94
N HIS A 821 11.71 -17.58 25.77
CA HIS A 821 10.87 -17.51 24.56
C HIS A 821 11.32 -16.45 23.55
N GLY A 822 12.42 -15.74 23.80
CA GLY A 822 12.99 -14.74 22.89
C GLY A 822 13.89 -15.36 21.82
N VAL A 823 14.22 -14.55 20.81
CA VAL A 823 14.96 -14.94 19.59
C VAL A 823 16.33 -15.52 19.91
N TYR A 824 17.02 -15.03 20.95
CA TYR A 824 18.30 -15.56 21.37
C TYR A 824 18.22 -17.05 21.73
N LYS A 825 17.21 -17.44 22.54
CA LYS A 825 17.00 -18.82 22.99
C LYS A 825 16.27 -19.70 21.98
N LYS A 826 15.35 -19.16 21.17
CA LYS A 826 14.55 -19.94 20.22
C LYS A 826 15.19 -20.09 18.83
N TYR A 827 15.95 -19.11 18.36
CA TYR A 827 16.50 -19.11 17.00
C TYR A 827 18.01 -19.35 16.98
N PHE A 828 18.78 -18.60 17.77
CA PHE A 828 20.24 -18.66 17.70
C PHE A 828 20.83 -19.86 18.45
N LEU A 829 20.49 -20.03 19.72
CA LEU A 829 21.08 -21.09 20.56
C LEU A 829 20.75 -22.53 20.13
N PRO A 830 19.53 -22.88 19.64
CA PRO A 830 19.21 -24.26 19.27
C PRO A 830 19.99 -24.78 18.04
N ALA A 831 20.70 -23.90 17.33
CA ALA A 831 21.58 -24.29 16.24
C ALA A 831 22.94 -24.85 16.73
N LEU A 832 23.28 -24.59 18.00
CA LEU A 832 24.53 -24.99 18.59
C LEU A 832 24.39 -26.37 19.26
N GLU A 833 25.31 -27.29 18.93
CA GLU A 833 25.36 -28.62 19.54
C GLU A 833 26.58 -28.71 20.47
N PRO A 834 26.39 -28.79 21.80
CA PRO A 834 27.49 -28.82 22.76
C PRO A 834 28.53 -29.91 22.46
N GLY A 835 29.81 -29.54 22.51
CA GLY A 835 30.94 -30.45 22.29
C GLY A 835 31.20 -30.84 20.83
N LYS A 836 30.44 -30.28 19.87
CA LYS A 836 30.66 -30.49 18.43
C LYS A 836 31.17 -29.23 17.74
N ALA A 837 31.77 -29.42 16.56
CA ALA A 837 32.11 -28.34 15.66
C ALA A 837 30.85 -27.68 15.09
N LEU A 838 30.95 -26.40 14.72
CA LEU A 838 29.83 -25.66 14.13
C LEU A 838 29.41 -26.27 12.79
N SER A 839 28.12 -26.60 12.68
CA SER A 839 27.51 -26.95 11.40
C SER A 839 27.35 -25.72 10.50
N SER A 840 27.14 -25.90 9.20
CA SER A 840 26.88 -24.79 8.27
C SER A 840 25.68 -23.94 8.69
N LYS A 841 24.63 -24.58 9.24
CA LYS A 841 23.45 -23.91 9.81
C LYS A 841 23.80 -23.06 11.03
N ALA A 842 24.63 -23.60 11.93
CA ALA A 842 25.11 -22.87 13.10
C ALA A 842 25.97 -21.68 12.68
N ALA A 843 26.88 -21.86 11.73
CA ALA A 843 27.74 -20.80 11.19
C ALA A 843 26.92 -19.66 10.57
N ALA A 844 25.92 -19.98 9.74
CA ALA A 844 25.03 -18.98 9.14
C ALA A 844 24.26 -18.18 10.20
N ARG A 845 23.67 -18.86 11.20
CA ARG A 845 22.95 -18.19 12.31
C ARG A 845 23.86 -17.36 13.19
N MET A 846 25.10 -17.79 13.43
CA MET A 846 26.08 -17.02 14.20
C MET A 846 26.57 -15.81 13.42
N ALA A 847 26.74 -15.91 12.11
CA ALA A 847 27.05 -14.75 11.26
C ALA A 847 25.92 -13.72 11.25
N GLU A 848 24.67 -14.18 11.23
CA GLU A 848 23.49 -13.34 11.40
C GLU A 848 23.42 -12.69 12.79
N LEU A 849 23.71 -13.43 13.87
CA LEU A 849 23.77 -12.86 15.21
C LEU A 849 24.84 -11.77 15.29
N PHE A 850 26.00 -12.01 14.69
CA PHE A 850 27.08 -11.03 14.62
C PHE A 850 26.67 -9.78 13.82
N GLU A 851 25.98 -9.91 12.68
CA GLU A 851 25.38 -8.78 11.94
C GLU A 851 24.49 -7.94 12.87
N VAL A 852 23.61 -8.60 13.63
CA VAL A 852 22.65 -7.92 14.52
C VAL A 852 23.38 -7.13 15.61
N LEU A 853 24.37 -7.73 16.27
CA LEU A 853 25.08 -7.13 17.39
C LEU A 853 26.06 -6.03 16.94
N ALA A 854 26.70 -6.18 15.78
CA ALA A 854 27.70 -5.24 15.28
C ALA A 854 27.11 -4.06 14.48
N THR A 855 25.86 -4.15 14.04
CA THR A 855 25.23 -3.07 13.26
C THR A 855 24.92 -1.86 14.13
N ARG A 856 25.42 -0.68 13.75
CA ARG A 856 25.22 0.58 14.50
C ARG A 856 23.95 1.29 14.03
N ILE A 857 23.00 1.51 14.96
CA ILE A 857 21.71 2.16 14.68
C ILE A 857 21.57 3.38 15.59
N THR A 858 21.29 4.54 14.99
CA THR A 858 20.94 5.75 15.73
C THR A 858 19.55 6.22 15.33
N ILE A 859 18.69 6.50 16.31
CA ILE A 859 17.29 6.89 16.12
C ILE A 859 17.01 8.23 16.80
N PHE A 860 16.54 9.21 16.02
CA PHE A 860 15.92 10.43 16.51
C PHE A 860 14.41 10.36 16.26
N ASP A 861 13.67 9.85 17.26
CA ASP A 861 12.21 9.80 17.24
C ASP A 861 11.67 9.81 18.67
N SER A 862 10.97 10.87 19.05
CA SER A 862 10.42 11.02 20.40
C SER A 862 9.52 9.85 20.79
N ARG A 863 8.73 9.31 19.85
CA ARG A 863 7.78 8.23 20.13
C ARG A 863 8.49 6.93 20.49
N ILE A 864 9.67 6.68 19.92
CA ILE A 864 10.51 5.52 20.27
C ILE A 864 11.25 5.79 21.57
N TYR A 865 11.82 6.99 21.72
CA TYR A 865 12.54 7.41 22.92
C TYR A 865 11.71 7.23 24.20
N TYR A 866 10.46 7.70 24.20
CA TYR A 866 9.58 7.61 25.38
C TYR A 866 9.04 6.19 25.66
N ARG A 867 9.17 5.24 24.72
CA ARG A 867 8.83 3.83 24.96
C ARG A 867 9.88 3.13 25.80
N ILE A 868 11.16 3.46 25.60
CA ILE A 868 12.27 2.91 26.39
C ILE A 868 12.55 3.87 27.56
N ARG A 869 11.69 3.86 28.59
CA ARG A 869 11.60 4.93 29.60
C ARG A 869 12.86 5.20 30.44
N HIS A 870 13.73 4.21 30.62
CA HIS A 870 14.86 4.30 31.55
C HIS A 870 16.13 4.82 30.87
N GLN A 871 16.71 5.91 31.38
CA GLN A 871 17.93 6.50 30.82
C GLN A 871 19.14 5.55 30.89
N GLU A 872 19.35 4.92 32.05
CA GLU A 872 20.42 3.93 32.24
C GLU A 872 20.30 2.78 31.23
N ARG A 873 19.06 2.36 30.93
CA ARG A 873 18.82 1.31 29.95
C ARG A 873 19.23 1.73 28.54
N ARG A 874 18.89 2.96 28.14
CA ARG A 874 19.31 3.49 26.82
C ARG A 874 20.84 3.57 26.72
N GLN A 875 21.52 3.93 27.81
CA GLN A 875 22.99 3.93 27.87
C GLN A 875 23.57 2.52 27.70
N THR A 876 23.03 1.51 28.40
CA THR A 876 23.45 0.11 28.22
C THR A 876 23.25 -0.38 26.79
N LEU A 877 22.14 -0.02 26.14
CA LEU A 877 21.87 -0.35 24.73
C LEU A 877 22.85 0.34 23.77
N GLU A 878 23.22 1.58 24.05
CA GLU A 878 24.22 2.34 23.29
C GLU A 878 25.62 1.71 23.41
N GLU A 879 26.05 1.42 24.64
CA GLU A 879 27.39 0.90 24.94
C GLU A 879 27.61 -0.55 24.48
N GLN A 880 26.62 -1.44 24.68
CA GLN A 880 26.78 -2.87 24.42
C GLN A 880 26.14 -3.35 23.11
N LEU A 881 25.13 -2.65 22.58
CA LEU A 881 24.41 -3.06 21.36
C LEU A 881 24.49 -2.02 20.23
N PHE A 882 25.31 -0.97 20.36
CA PHE A 882 25.39 0.12 19.38
C PHE A 882 24.02 0.64 18.95
N LEU A 883 23.09 0.78 19.90
CA LEU A 883 21.73 1.24 19.68
C LEU A 883 21.51 2.57 20.41
N GLN A 884 21.64 3.66 19.67
CA GLN A 884 21.44 5.01 20.18
C GLN A 884 20.01 5.47 19.92
N ILE A 885 19.31 5.92 20.96
CA ILE A 885 17.93 6.39 20.85
C ILE A 885 17.83 7.74 21.54
N ARG A 886 17.50 8.77 20.75
CA ARG A 886 17.55 10.18 21.10
C ARG A 886 16.16 10.81 20.93
N ASP A 887 15.89 11.84 21.71
CA ASP A 887 14.65 12.62 21.63
C ASP A 887 14.79 13.73 20.59
N GLU A 888 13.70 14.07 19.89
CA GLU A 888 13.68 15.16 18.90
C GLU A 888 13.68 16.55 19.56
N SER A 889 13.46 16.61 20.87
CA SER A 889 13.03 17.83 21.56
C SER A 889 14.03 18.46 22.53
N THR A 890 15.07 17.76 22.98
CA THR A 890 15.65 18.08 24.29
C THR A 890 16.62 19.25 24.34
N PRO A 891 16.43 20.15 25.33
CA PRO A 891 17.55 20.71 26.06
C PRO A 891 17.56 20.18 27.51
N ARG A 892 18.73 19.78 28.02
CA ARG A 892 18.94 19.58 29.48
C ARG A 892 19.70 20.72 30.16
N THR A 893 20.34 21.62 29.40
CA THR A 893 21.19 22.69 29.97
C THR A 893 21.35 23.96 29.12
N SER A 894 20.89 24.01 27.86
CA SER A 894 21.00 25.19 26.98
C SER A 894 19.67 25.53 26.29
N ASP A 895 19.34 26.81 26.11
CA ASP A 895 18.09 27.26 25.44
C ASP A 895 17.97 26.83 23.95
N ASN A 896 18.99 26.21 23.36
CA ASN A 896 18.98 25.73 21.98
C ASN A 896 18.71 24.22 21.90
N TRP A 897 17.51 23.83 21.44
CA TRP A 897 17.13 22.41 21.20
C TRP A 897 17.99 21.71 20.15
N LEU A 898 18.75 22.46 19.33
CA LEU A 898 19.59 21.96 18.25
C LEU A 898 21.01 21.58 18.73
N SER A 899 21.42 21.97 19.93
CA SER A 899 22.80 21.78 20.41
C SER A 899 23.26 20.32 20.36
N GLU A 900 22.42 19.38 20.79
CA GLU A 900 22.74 17.96 20.77
C GLU A 900 22.97 17.43 19.33
N TRP A 901 22.18 17.88 18.36
CA TRP A 901 22.38 17.55 16.95
C TRP A 901 23.70 18.12 16.43
N GLU A 902 23.94 19.42 16.62
CA GLU A 902 25.17 20.06 16.09
C GLU A 902 26.45 19.52 16.72
N GLU A 903 26.44 19.24 18.02
CA GLU A 903 27.61 18.73 18.74
C GLU A 903 27.96 17.29 18.35
N GLN A 904 26.96 16.45 18.07
CA GLN A 904 27.17 15.01 17.92
C GLN A 904 27.02 14.50 16.49
N LYS A 905 26.33 15.22 15.59
CA LYS A 905 26.01 14.73 14.24
C LYS A 905 27.23 14.26 13.46
N ALA A 906 28.36 14.97 13.55
CA ALA A 906 29.57 14.62 12.82
C ALA A 906 30.11 13.24 13.25
N GLY A 907 30.20 12.98 14.55
CA GLY A 907 30.67 11.68 15.07
C GLY A 907 29.66 10.54 14.85
N ILE A 908 28.38 10.84 15.00
CA ILE A 908 27.31 9.87 14.77
C ILE A 908 27.27 9.46 13.29
N LEU A 909 27.20 10.42 12.36
CA LEU A 909 27.06 10.16 10.93
C LEU A 909 28.29 9.45 10.34
N ALA A 910 29.50 9.77 10.83
CA ALA A 910 30.72 9.10 10.39
C ALA A 910 30.75 7.60 10.70
N SER A 911 30.04 7.15 11.75
CA SER A 911 30.11 5.77 12.25
C SER A 911 28.81 4.98 12.09
N ALA A 912 27.65 5.63 12.08
CA ALA A 912 26.33 4.99 12.01
C ALA A 912 26.17 4.19 10.71
N HIS A 913 25.59 2.99 10.78
CA HIS A 913 25.16 2.27 9.59
C HIS A 913 23.73 2.66 9.21
N PHE A 914 22.86 2.79 10.21
CA PHE A 914 21.51 3.32 10.04
C PHE A 914 21.31 4.60 10.84
N MET A 915 20.94 5.67 10.14
CA MET A 915 20.49 6.93 10.74
C MET A 915 18.99 7.06 10.54
N VAL A 916 18.21 6.93 11.62
CA VAL A 916 16.75 7.00 11.58
C VAL A 916 16.30 8.38 12.07
N LEU A 917 15.70 9.16 11.18
CA LEU A 917 15.19 10.50 11.49
C LEU A 917 13.70 10.57 11.25
N HIS A 918 12.98 11.10 12.23
CA HIS A 918 11.59 11.46 12.02
C HIS A 918 11.45 12.73 11.16
N LEU A 919 10.48 12.73 10.25
CA LEU A 919 10.24 13.84 9.33
C LEU A 919 10.04 15.18 10.04
N SER A 920 9.32 15.20 11.17
CA SER A 920 9.11 16.46 11.92
C SER A 920 10.40 17.03 12.50
N PHE A 921 11.39 16.19 12.80
CA PHE A 921 12.71 16.64 13.22
C PHE A 921 13.47 17.32 12.07
N ILE A 922 13.44 16.72 10.88
CA ILE A 922 14.02 17.29 9.65
C ILE A 922 13.38 18.64 9.32
N GLU A 923 12.05 18.73 9.36
CA GLU A 923 11.29 19.96 9.15
C GLU A 923 11.74 21.08 10.09
N LYS A 924 11.90 20.74 11.37
CA LYS A 924 12.32 21.69 12.40
C LYS A 924 13.75 22.21 12.14
N ILE A 925 14.66 21.36 11.66
CA ILE A 925 16.03 21.76 11.29
C ILE A 925 16.00 22.69 10.08
N LEU A 926 15.29 22.31 9.02
CA LEU A 926 15.16 23.13 7.81
C LEU A 926 14.60 24.52 8.12
N LEU A 927 13.51 24.59 8.89
CA LEU A 927 12.92 25.85 9.32
C LEU A 927 13.85 26.69 10.19
N THR A 928 14.67 26.07 11.03
CA THR A 928 15.52 26.81 11.99
C THR A 928 16.81 27.32 11.35
N LYS A 929 17.40 26.56 10.42
CA LYS A 929 18.73 26.85 9.85
C LYS A 929 18.69 27.37 8.42
N TYR A 930 17.71 26.95 7.63
CA TYR A 930 17.74 27.10 6.18
C TYR A 930 16.52 27.85 5.64
N ASN A 931 15.71 28.50 6.48
CA ASN A 931 14.54 29.28 6.04
C ASN A 931 14.89 30.41 5.05
N ASP A 932 16.12 30.94 5.12
CA ASP A 932 16.61 31.99 4.22
C ASP A 932 17.35 31.44 2.98
N HIS A 933 17.45 30.11 2.82
CA HIS A 933 18.13 29.48 1.69
C HIS A 933 17.29 29.60 0.40
N GLU A 934 17.92 29.84 -0.76
CA GLU A 934 17.21 30.05 -2.02
C GLU A 934 16.34 28.84 -2.45
N GLU A 935 16.84 27.63 -2.18
CA GLU A 935 16.12 26.37 -2.43
C GLU A 935 15.18 25.94 -1.28
N PHE A 936 15.00 26.79 -0.26
CA PHE A 936 14.15 26.47 0.88
C PHE A 936 12.71 26.22 0.44
N ALA A 937 12.19 25.09 0.87
CA ALA A 937 10.77 24.83 0.97
C ALA A 937 10.57 23.89 2.14
N ASP A 938 9.43 24.02 2.82
CA ASP A 938 9.04 23.16 3.94
C ASP A 938 9.08 21.66 3.61
N GLU A 939 9.19 21.29 2.33
CA GLU A 939 9.19 19.90 1.83
C GLU A 939 10.49 19.51 1.07
N ASN A 940 11.57 20.31 1.17
CA ASN A 940 12.83 20.02 0.45
C ASN A 940 13.81 19.13 1.25
N ILE A 941 13.63 17.82 1.15
CA ILE A 941 14.53 16.85 1.81
C ILE A 941 15.92 16.80 1.18
N GLY A 942 16.03 17.12 -0.11
CA GLY A 942 17.31 17.13 -0.81
C GLY A 942 18.26 18.16 -0.22
N LEU A 943 17.74 19.35 0.09
CA LEU A 943 18.48 20.40 0.81
C LEU A 943 18.99 19.92 2.18
N PHE A 944 18.13 19.26 2.97
CA PHE A 944 18.55 18.69 4.25
C PHE A 944 19.68 17.66 4.08
N ILE A 945 19.54 16.72 3.13
CA ILE A 945 20.56 15.70 2.88
C ILE A 945 21.88 16.36 2.45
N GLN A 946 21.82 17.31 1.53
CA GLN A 946 22.99 18.01 1.01
C GLN A 946 23.74 18.77 2.09
N GLU A 947 23.04 19.47 2.97
CA GLU A 947 23.68 20.37 3.95
C GLU A 947 24.01 19.67 5.29
N GLU A 948 23.17 18.74 5.75
CA GLU A 948 23.31 18.12 7.08
C GLU A 948 23.92 16.72 7.05
N ILE A 949 23.81 15.99 5.93
CA ILE A 949 24.20 14.58 5.85
C ILE A 949 25.48 14.40 5.03
N ILE A 950 25.49 14.85 3.77
CA ILE A 950 26.59 14.66 2.82
C ILE A 950 27.97 15.07 3.37
N PRO A 951 28.14 16.19 4.11
CA PRO A 951 29.45 16.58 4.63
C PRO A 951 30.10 15.57 5.58
N HIS A 952 29.32 14.62 6.12
CA HIS A 952 29.78 13.69 7.16
C HIS A 952 29.79 12.22 6.74
N VAL A 953 29.26 11.89 5.56
CA VAL A 953 29.12 10.50 5.07
C VAL A 953 29.85 10.24 3.75
N THR A 954 30.54 11.25 3.23
CA THR A 954 31.23 11.21 1.94
C THR A 954 32.73 10.98 2.14
N HIS A 955 33.32 10.12 1.33
CA HIS A 955 34.76 9.92 1.24
C HIS A 955 35.45 11.13 0.59
N ASP A 956 36.79 11.19 0.69
CA ASP A 956 37.60 12.25 0.08
C ASP A 956 37.46 12.33 -1.45
N ASP A 957 37.01 11.24 -2.09
CA ASP A 957 36.75 11.16 -3.53
C ASP A 957 35.34 11.65 -3.95
N GLY A 958 34.54 12.16 -3.01
CA GLY A 958 33.19 12.66 -3.25
C GLY A 958 32.11 11.57 -3.28
N THR A 959 32.43 10.31 -2.98
CA THR A 959 31.44 9.23 -2.93
C THR A 959 30.88 9.00 -1.52
N VAL A 960 29.55 8.90 -1.38
CA VAL A 960 28.92 8.48 -0.11
C VAL A 960 29.25 7.02 0.19
N ARG A 961 29.57 6.73 1.45
CA ARG A 961 29.92 5.42 1.99
C ARG A 961 28.81 4.38 1.78
N ASP A 962 29.16 3.20 1.26
CA ASP A 962 28.19 2.15 0.86
C ASP A 962 27.44 1.47 2.04
N ASN A 963 27.97 1.57 3.26
CA ASN A 963 27.37 1.01 4.48
C ASN A 963 26.59 2.04 5.31
N PHE A 964 26.33 3.24 4.78
CA PHE A 964 25.47 4.23 5.40
C PHE A 964 24.08 4.22 4.77
N ILE A 965 23.04 4.20 5.59
CA ILE A 965 21.64 4.25 5.18
C ILE A 965 20.90 5.29 6.03
N LEU A 966 20.32 6.28 5.36
CA LEU A 966 19.40 7.25 5.95
C LEU A 966 17.98 6.69 5.90
N VAL A 967 17.37 6.48 7.05
CA VAL A 967 16.01 5.99 7.20
C VAL A 967 15.11 7.11 7.67
N ILE A 968 14.09 7.43 6.91
CA ILE A 968 13.19 8.55 7.20
C ILE A 968 11.84 8.01 7.58
N THR A 969 11.43 8.31 8.82
CA THR A 969 10.13 7.89 9.35
C THR A 969 9.14 9.04 9.21
N THR A 970 7.91 8.71 8.83
CA THR A 970 6.81 9.68 8.78
C THR A 970 5.52 9.00 9.19
N GLY A 971 4.62 9.74 9.82
CA GLY A 971 3.28 9.27 10.21
C GLY A 971 2.14 9.80 9.31
N ARG A 972 2.40 10.66 8.32
CA ARG A 972 1.32 11.39 7.58
C ARG A 972 1.40 11.36 6.05
N GLY A 973 2.01 10.35 5.43
CA GLY A 973 1.87 10.12 3.98
C GLY A 973 2.27 11.29 3.07
N ARG A 974 3.26 12.11 3.48
CA ARG A 974 3.70 13.30 2.74
C ARG A 974 4.57 12.92 1.53
N SER A 975 3.93 12.56 0.41
CA SER A 975 4.63 12.05 -0.79
C SER A 975 5.52 13.10 -1.49
N LYS A 976 5.23 14.40 -1.33
CA LYS A 976 5.94 15.48 -2.03
C LYS A 976 7.44 15.53 -1.73
N TRP A 977 7.84 15.19 -0.50
CA TRP A 977 9.24 15.12 -0.09
C TRP A 977 10.05 14.11 -0.90
N TRP A 978 9.46 12.94 -1.15
CA TRP A 978 10.08 11.90 -1.98
C TRP A 978 10.02 12.27 -3.46
N THR A 979 8.89 12.79 -3.93
CA THR A 979 8.73 13.21 -5.32
C THR A 979 9.83 14.20 -5.74
N ARG A 980 10.23 15.12 -4.84
CA ARG A 980 11.38 16.01 -5.09
C ARG A 980 12.73 15.31 -5.26
N LEU A 981 12.99 14.21 -4.54
CA LEU A 981 14.21 13.41 -4.75
C LEU A 981 14.22 12.72 -6.13
N ASN A 982 13.06 12.51 -6.75
CA ASN A 982 12.96 11.95 -8.10
C ASN A 982 13.01 13.02 -9.19
N GLU A 983 12.28 14.12 -8.99
CA GLU A 983 12.08 15.17 -9.99
C GLU A 983 13.29 16.09 -10.14
N HIS A 984 14.05 16.32 -9.06
CA HIS A 984 15.21 17.20 -9.10
C HIS A 984 16.48 16.41 -9.42
N GLU A 985 17.07 16.67 -10.59
CA GLU A 985 18.22 15.92 -11.13
C GLU A 985 19.41 15.90 -10.15
N SER A 986 19.67 17.01 -9.45
CA SER A 986 20.77 17.13 -8.48
C SER A 986 20.63 16.23 -7.24
N TYR A 987 19.42 15.74 -6.93
CA TYR A 987 19.17 14.93 -5.73
C TYR A 987 18.98 13.43 -6.04
N GLN A 988 18.96 13.03 -7.31
CA GLN A 988 18.69 11.64 -7.70
C GLN A 988 19.70 10.65 -7.09
N SER A 989 20.96 11.06 -6.93
CA SER A 989 22.02 10.24 -6.33
C SER A 989 21.79 9.93 -4.85
N PHE A 990 20.94 10.69 -4.14
CA PHE A 990 20.66 10.44 -2.72
C PHE A 990 19.75 9.24 -2.50
N ARG A 991 19.03 8.80 -3.54
CA ARG A 991 18.11 7.65 -3.49
C ARG A 991 18.80 6.34 -3.13
N ARG A 992 20.09 6.18 -3.48
CA ARG A 992 20.83 4.93 -3.26
C ARG A 992 21.04 4.58 -1.78
N PHE A 993 21.00 5.58 -0.89
CA PHE A 993 21.19 5.40 0.55
C PHE A 993 20.02 5.92 1.39
N THR A 994 18.94 6.41 0.78
CA THR A 994 17.77 6.95 1.50
C THR A 994 16.59 5.99 1.39
N VAL A 995 16.06 5.55 2.54
CA VAL A 995 14.92 4.63 2.65
C VAL A 995 13.83 5.26 3.50
N PHE A 996 12.57 5.11 3.10
CA PHE A 996 11.43 5.57 3.88
C PHE A 996 10.76 4.37 4.53
N ARG A 997 10.50 4.46 5.85
CA ARG A 997 9.79 3.41 6.60
C ARG A 997 8.58 3.99 7.33
N PRO A 998 7.45 3.28 7.42
CA PRO A 998 6.40 3.61 8.39
C PRO A 998 6.99 3.59 9.79
N VAL A 999 6.70 4.61 10.60
CA VAL A 999 7.17 4.61 11.99
C VAL A 999 6.53 3.44 12.76
N GLU A 1000 5.33 3.04 12.36
CA GLU A 1000 4.56 1.96 12.96
C GLU A 1000 5.30 0.61 12.89
N SER A 1001 6.10 0.33 11.83
CA SER A 1001 6.95 -0.87 11.77
C SER A 1001 7.99 -0.87 12.90
N ILE A 1002 8.65 0.27 13.11
CA ILE A 1002 9.67 0.44 14.16
C ILE A 1002 9.01 0.40 15.55
N ILE A 1003 7.84 1.04 15.71
CA ILE A 1003 7.07 0.99 16.95
C ILE A 1003 6.67 -0.44 17.28
N SER A 1004 6.15 -1.20 16.31
CA SER A 1004 5.77 -2.61 16.52
C SER A 1004 6.96 -3.44 16.96
N ALA A 1005 8.10 -3.31 16.25
CA ALA A 1005 9.35 -4.00 16.60
C ALA A 1005 9.82 -3.71 18.04
N VAL A 1006 9.70 -2.45 18.47
CA VAL A 1006 10.06 -2.01 19.82
C VAL A 1006 9.07 -2.51 20.87
N GLU A 1007 7.76 -2.41 20.61
CA GLU A 1007 6.72 -2.84 21.56
C GLU A 1007 6.74 -4.35 21.79
N ASP A 1008 6.93 -5.15 20.74
CA ASP A 1008 7.03 -6.61 20.84
C ASP A 1008 8.18 -7.03 21.78
N ALA A 1009 9.34 -6.39 21.65
CA ALA A 1009 10.51 -6.68 22.49
C ALA A 1009 10.38 -6.13 23.93
N ILE A 1010 9.83 -4.91 24.10
CA ILE A 1010 9.61 -4.32 25.43
C ILE A 1010 8.61 -5.16 26.23
N ASN A 1011 7.54 -5.65 25.61
CA ASN A 1011 6.55 -6.50 26.26
C ASN A 1011 7.17 -7.83 26.73
N ARG A 1012 8.09 -8.39 25.94
CA ARG A 1012 8.88 -9.58 26.33
C ARG A 1012 9.93 -9.27 27.38
N LYS A 1013 10.35 -8.01 27.51
CA LYS A 1013 11.52 -7.55 28.30
C LYS A 1013 12.81 -8.22 27.82
N ASP A 1014 13.02 -8.24 26.50
CA ASP A 1014 14.18 -8.86 25.84
C ASP A 1014 14.90 -7.83 24.96
N ASP A 1015 16.16 -7.50 25.26
CA ASP A 1015 16.91 -6.50 24.50
C ASP A 1015 17.56 -7.07 23.24
N ILE A 1016 17.87 -8.37 23.24
CA ILE A 1016 18.40 -9.02 22.04
C ILE A 1016 17.29 -9.10 21.01
N GLU A 1017 16.06 -9.40 21.44
CA GLU A 1017 14.86 -9.26 20.61
C GLU A 1017 14.69 -7.83 20.08
N LEU A 1018 14.85 -6.80 20.93
CA LEU A 1018 14.75 -5.41 20.51
C LEU A 1018 15.74 -5.08 19.39
N LYS A 1019 17.02 -5.45 19.59
CA LYS A 1019 18.07 -5.21 18.59
C LYS A 1019 17.81 -6.00 17.31
N TYR A 1020 17.45 -7.27 17.44
CA TYR A 1020 17.12 -8.14 16.32
C TYR A 1020 15.98 -7.55 15.48
N ASN A 1021 14.82 -7.28 16.09
CA ASN A 1021 13.65 -6.75 15.39
C ASN A 1021 13.95 -5.44 14.66
N LEU A 1022 14.68 -4.52 15.29
CA LEU A 1022 15.09 -3.26 14.65
C LEU A 1022 16.00 -3.51 13.45
N VAL A 1023 17.03 -4.36 13.58
CA VAL A 1023 17.92 -4.71 12.47
C VAL A 1023 17.12 -5.32 11.32
N LYS A 1024 16.20 -6.24 11.59
CA LYS A 1024 15.34 -6.86 10.57
C LYS A 1024 14.47 -5.86 9.82
N VAL A 1025 13.81 -4.95 10.54
CA VAL A 1025 13.02 -3.86 9.93
C VAL A 1025 13.91 -2.96 9.07
N MET A 1026 15.12 -2.62 9.52
CA MET A 1026 16.02 -1.75 8.74
C MET A 1026 16.49 -2.44 7.44
N PHE A 1027 16.87 -3.71 7.53
CA PHE A 1027 17.34 -4.49 6.38
C PHE A 1027 16.22 -4.95 5.43
N GLY A 1028 14.96 -4.93 5.87
CA GLY A 1028 13.87 -5.57 5.13
C GLY A 1028 14.13 -7.07 4.95
N SER A 1029 14.41 -7.77 6.05
CA SER A 1029 14.69 -9.21 6.05
C SER A 1029 13.86 -9.95 7.07
#